data_AF-A0A932HR03-F1
#
_entry.id   AF-A0A932HR03-F1
#
_cell.length_a   1.000
_cell.length_b   1.000
_cell.length_c   1.000
_cell.angle_alpha   90.00
_cell.angle_beta   90.00
_cell.angle_gamma   90.00
#
_symmetry.space_group_name_H-M   'P 1'
#
loop_
_entity.id
_entity.type
_entity.pdbx_description
1 polymer ?
#
loop_
_entity_poly.entity_id
_entity_poly.type
_entity_poly.pdbx_seq_one_letter_code
_entity_poly.pdbx_strand_id
1 'polypeptide(L)'
;MKKNQALGHDGVASHSNTGMSVAAPKSAMKPLPKWLWRMRHTLTRRRITGRVAFIVLGILSTAWFVVRVVPKPSRATYPCMQVATPFMSGLVVSLLALLTTVGAFRKAKASLMHSRYVTAACFLLLGFSAVFVVLTHDQPPVYADSKLLLSPNQPVGEARGIFPGRVVWVWDPASTNEHCTNNFGDGWFLPKNTSLDVVAAMTADAVMQLTGKPTVRESWDALFLDFNRTHGKGAVGYADGEKIFIRTNQVSASGGTYDASTFEIKSQSRYGMAETSPQVVLALLRQLVNDCGVRQENISVGDPMKHMYRHVFDMWHNEFPNVVYVDADARLGRTAPRSSSQPVIFYSDRGQVLKTSGTTGSPVLSDYYPTVITEATYIINVPAMKGHARAGVTLTGKLHFGSNLRGSATHLHGGLIAPNKVTDSSTMRTGYGLYRVQVDLMGHKDLGGKTVLFLVDALWGGSEANDPPRKFSMAPFYNDWTSSVFVSQDQVAVESVCFDFLKAEFTSNNPYGSYPQVPGADDYIVQAADPSYWPQGFTYDPENDGTLLSSLGVCEHWNNATDKQYSRNLKTGTGVELLLVKRTATAVDEEVIQVPRSFTLQQNYPNPFNPSTTIRYVLGEPLPVRLGIFDLTGKEVALLVNESQDKGEHLVEWNPRGLPSGAYFYRLNAGNHSEVKKLILQR
;
A
#
# COMPACT_ATOMS: atom_id res chain seq x y z
N MET A 1 3.35 -46.33 -47.48
CA MET A 1 2.74 -47.48 -48.20
C MET A 1 3.82 -48.51 -48.49
N LYS A 2 3.56 -49.80 -48.17
CA LYS A 2 4.41 -51.01 -48.38
C LYS A 2 5.65 -51.10 -47.47
N LYS A 3 6.07 -52.23 -46.89
CA LYS A 3 5.71 -53.68 -46.94
C LYS A 3 6.48 -54.30 -45.75
N ASN A 4 5.87 -55.08 -44.86
CA ASN A 4 5.76 -56.57 -44.82
C ASN A 4 6.93 -57.35 -44.18
N GLN A 5 6.51 -58.44 -43.50
CA GLN A 5 7.19 -59.71 -43.11
C GLN A 5 7.78 -59.83 -41.69
N ALA A 6 7.68 -60.95 -40.95
CA ALA A 6 6.86 -62.18 -41.00
C ALA A 6 7.16 -63.12 -39.78
N LEU A 7 6.23 -64.07 -39.50
CA LEU A 7 6.35 -65.43 -38.86
C LEU A 7 6.64 -65.58 -37.35
N GLY A 8 6.07 -66.53 -36.57
CA GLY A 8 5.08 -67.59 -36.84
C GLY A 8 4.77 -68.52 -35.62
N HIS A 9 3.78 -69.42 -35.82
CA HIS A 9 3.41 -70.69 -35.15
C HIS A 9 2.28 -70.81 -34.08
N ASP A 10 1.43 -71.83 -34.35
CA ASP A 10 0.09 -72.15 -33.86
C ASP A 10 0.03 -73.23 -32.76
N GLY A 11 -1.12 -73.31 -32.06
CA GLY A 11 -1.51 -74.47 -31.24
C GLY A 11 -2.93 -74.46 -30.65
N VAL A 12 -3.94 -74.78 -31.50
CA VAL A 12 -5.22 -75.50 -31.20
C VAL A 12 -6.29 -74.80 -30.31
N ALA A 13 -7.27 -74.09 -30.90
CA ALA A 13 -8.64 -74.49 -31.36
C ALA A 13 -9.74 -74.35 -30.26
N SER A 14 -10.93 -73.75 -30.47
CA SER A 14 -11.70 -73.42 -31.68
C SER A 14 -12.78 -72.31 -31.40
N HIS A 15 -13.00 -71.47 -32.44
CA HIS A 15 -14.21 -70.72 -32.90
C HIS A 15 -15.22 -70.09 -31.91
N SER A 16 -15.77 -68.88 -32.07
CA SER A 16 -15.73 -67.83 -33.11
C SER A 16 -16.38 -66.53 -32.56
N ASN A 17 -15.87 -65.38 -33.03
CA ASN A 17 -16.18 -63.98 -32.67
C ASN A 17 -17.66 -63.52 -32.71
N THR A 18 -18.02 -62.53 -31.88
CA THR A 18 -18.24 -61.12 -32.30
C THR A 18 -18.81 -60.26 -31.14
N GLY A 19 -18.40 -58.98 -31.07
CA GLY A 19 -19.27 -57.91 -30.56
C GLY A 19 -18.83 -57.20 -29.27
N MET A 20 -18.66 -55.89 -29.36
CA MET A 20 -18.26 -54.93 -28.31
C MET A 20 -19.19 -54.87 -27.09
N SER A 21 -18.64 -54.32 -25.99
CA SER A 21 -19.29 -53.47 -24.96
C SER A 21 -19.30 -54.01 -23.52
N VAL A 22 -18.60 -53.27 -22.65
CA VAL A 22 -18.86 -52.90 -21.23
C VAL A 22 -20.01 -53.62 -20.51
N ALA A 23 -19.72 -54.25 -19.34
CA ALA A 23 -20.48 -54.12 -18.08
C ALA A 23 -19.97 -55.09 -16.98
N ALA A 24 -20.06 -54.66 -15.72
CA ALA A 24 -19.86 -55.46 -14.50
C ALA A 24 -21.19 -56.06 -13.96
N PRO A 25 -21.20 -57.25 -13.29
CA PRO A 25 -22.37 -57.79 -12.55
C PRO A 25 -22.18 -57.61 -11.01
N LYS A 26 -23.14 -57.26 -10.15
CA LYS A 26 -24.54 -57.68 -9.82
C LYS A 26 -24.69 -59.02 -9.09
N SER A 27 -25.09 -58.94 -7.81
CA SER A 27 -25.89 -59.96 -7.08
C SER A 27 -27.12 -59.31 -6.45
N ALA A 28 -28.24 -60.04 -6.41
CA ALA A 28 -29.61 -59.53 -6.45
C ALA A 28 -30.36 -59.53 -5.10
N MET A 29 -31.10 -58.44 -4.81
CA MET A 29 -32.24 -58.39 -3.88
C MET A 29 -33.56 -58.33 -4.68
N LYS A 30 -34.59 -59.06 -4.22
CA LYS A 30 -35.92 -59.13 -4.87
C LYS A 30 -36.60 -57.74 -4.91
N PRO A 31 -37.27 -57.34 -6.00
CA PRO A 31 -37.90 -56.03 -6.11
C PRO A 31 -39.21 -55.95 -5.31
N LEU A 32 -39.42 -54.80 -4.66
CA LEU A 32 -40.68 -54.45 -3.99
C LEU A 32 -41.86 -54.32 -5.00
N PRO A 33 -43.11 -54.56 -4.57
CA PRO A 33 -44.29 -54.47 -5.42
C PRO A 33 -44.50 -53.08 -6.05
N LYS A 34 -44.89 -53.04 -7.33
CA LYS A 34 -45.03 -51.81 -8.15
C LYS A 34 -45.98 -50.73 -7.57
N TRP A 35 -46.91 -51.08 -6.69
CA TRP A 35 -47.84 -50.13 -6.07
C TRP A 35 -47.17 -49.21 -5.04
N LEU A 36 -46.17 -49.71 -4.30
CA LEU A 36 -45.39 -48.92 -3.33
C LEU A 36 -44.54 -47.84 -4.00
N TRP A 37 -44.03 -48.13 -5.20
CA TRP A 37 -43.25 -47.16 -5.98
C TRP A 37 -44.15 -46.03 -6.54
N ARG A 38 -45.36 -46.37 -7.01
CA ARG A 38 -46.35 -45.38 -7.46
C ARG A 38 -46.80 -44.47 -6.32
N MET A 39 -47.05 -45.01 -5.12
CA MET A 39 -47.49 -44.21 -3.97
C MET A 39 -46.40 -43.23 -3.50
N ARG A 40 -45.14 -43.67 -3.41
CA ARG A 40 -43.99 -42.81 -3.08
C ARG A 40 -43.83 -41.68 -4.10
N HIS A 41 -43.98 -41.98 -5.39
CA HIS A 41 -43.78 -41.01 -6.46
C HIS A 41 -44.90 -39.94 -6.52
N THR A 42 -46.13 -40.28 -6.16
CA THR A 42 -47.27 -39.34 -6.08
C THR A 42 -47.14 -38.40 -4.88
N LEU A 43 -46.68 -38.90 -3.72
CA LEU A 43 -46.46 -38.09 -2.51
C LEU A 43 -45.33 -37.06 -2.69
N THR A 44 -44.25 -37.40 -3.40
CA THR A 44 -43.14 -36.47 -3.69
C THR A 44 -43.46 -35.43 -4.77
N ARG A 45 -44.42 -35.67 -5.67
CA ARG A 45 -44.80 -34.70 -6.72
C ARG A 45 -45.80 -33.62 -6.28
N ARG A 46 -46.57 -33.83 -5.21
CA ARG A 46 -47.58 -32.86 -4.73
C ARG A 46 -47.09 -31.86 -3.68
N ARG A 47 -45.79 -31.79 -3.37
CA ARG A 47 -45.20 -30.87 -2.35
C ARG A 47 -46.01 -30.80 -1.04
N ILE A 48 -46.59 -31.91 -0.59
CA ILE A 48 -47.19 -31.94 0.75
C ILE A 48 -46.02 -32.02 1.73
N THR A 49 -45.77 -30.90 2.42
CA THR A 49 -44.70 -30.82 3.42
C THR A 49 -44.95 -31.84 4.53
N GLY A 50 -43.90 -32.46 5.04
CA GLY A 50 -44.00 -33.49 6.09
C GLY A 50 -44.81 -33.05 7.32
N ARG A 51 -44.88 -31.73 7.58
CA ARG A 51 -45.72 -31.12 8.62
C ARG A 51 -47.23 -31.29 8.37
N VAL A 52 -47.69 -31.11 7.14
CA VAL A 52 -49.11 -31.30 6.77
C VAL A 52 -49.46 -32.79 6.83
N ALA A 53 -48.57 -33.66 6.35
CA ALA A 53 -48.76 -35.10 6.46
C ALA A 53 -48.84 -35.58 7.92
N PHE A 54 -48.00 -35.04 8.81
CA PHE A 54 -48.02 -35.34 10.24
C PHE A 54 -49.33 -34.92 10.91
N ILE A 55 -49.84 -33.70 10.63
CA ILE A 55 -51.10 -33.22 11.22
C ILE A 55 -52.29 -34.05 10.73
N VAL A 56 -52.37 -34.33 9.42
CA VAL A 56 -53.45 -35.13 8.84
C VAL A 56 -53.42 -36.57 9.38
N LEU A 57 -52.24 -37.20 9.42
CA LEU A 57 -52.07 -38.54 10.01
C LEU A 57 -52.38 -38.56 11.51
N GLY A 58 -51.99 -37.52 12.25
CA GLY A 58 -52.30 -37.38 13.67
C GLY A 58 -53.81 -37.28 13.94
N ILE A 59 -54.54 -36.47 13.17
CA ILE A 59 -56.00 -36.32 13.32
C ILE A 59 -56.71 -37.62 12.98
N LEU A 60 -56.36 -38.24 11.85
CA LEU A 60 -56.96 -39.51 11.41
C LEU A 60 -56.65 -40.64 12.41
N SER A 61 -55.42 -40.71 12.93
CA SER A 61 -55.04 -41.70 13.95
C SER A 61 -55.77 -41.47 15.27
N THR A 62 -56.00 -40.21 15.65
CA THR A 62 -56.76 -39.86 16.85
C THR A 62 -58.23 -40.26 16.72
N ALA A 63 -58.88 -39.89 15.62
CA ALA A 63 -60.25 -40.27 15.35
C ALA A 63 -60.41 -41.81 15.30
N TRP A 64 -59.47 -42.50 14.64
CA TRP A 64 -59.51 -43.96 14.53
C TRP A 64 -59.32 -44.65 15.88
N PHE A 65 -58.41 -44.15 16.72
CA PHE A 65 -58.19 -44.68 18.06
C PHE A 65 -59.41 -44.44 18.96
N VAL A 66 -59.98 -43.23 18.97
CA VAL A 66 -61.17 -42.91 19.76
C VAL A 66 -62.33 -43.83 19.38
N VAL A 67 -62.64 -43.95 18.09
CA VAL A 67 -63.77 -44.77 17.60
C VAL A 67 -63.59 -46.27 17.91
N ARG A 68 -62.36 -46.79 17.87
CA ARG A 68 -62.13 -48.24 17.95
C ARG A 68 -61.75 -48.74 19.33
N VAL A 69 -61.02 -47.93 20.11
CA VAL A 69 -60.43 -48.33 21.39
C VAL A 69 -61.32 -47.91 22.55
N VAL A 70 -61.95 -46.73 22.53
CA VAL A 70 -62.81 -46.27 23.64
C VAL A 70 -63.98 -47.25 23.91
N PRO A 71 -64.67 -47.81 22.90
CA PRO A 71 -65.74 -48.78 23.15
C PRO A 71 -65.25 -50.16 23.64
N LYS A 72 -63.98 -50.52 23.39
CA LYS A 72 -63.37 -51.78 23.85
C LYS A 72 -61.85 -51.62 24.03
N PRO A 73 -61.38 -51.25 25.24
CA PRO A 73 -60.00 -50.82 25.48
C PRO A 73 -58.92 -51.85 25.14
N SER A 74 -59.24 -53.15 25.20
CA SER A 74 -58.28 -54.21 24.88
C SER A 74 -57.76 -54.17 23.43
N ARG A 75 -58.42 -53.42 22.54
CA ARG A 75 -57.98 -53.24 21.14
C ARG A 75 -56.75 -52.34 20.98
N ALA A 76 -56.33 -51.62 22.01
CA ALA A 76 -55.13 -50.78 21.96
C ALA A 76 -53.85 -51.58 21.67
N THR A 77 -53.82 -52.87 22.03
CA THR A 77 -52.65 -53.75 21.84
C THR A 77 -52.53 -54.29 20.42
N TYR A 78 -53.50 -54.00 19.54
CA TYR A 78 -53.46 -54.50 18.16
C TYR A 78 -52.31 -53.83 17.38
N PRO A 79 -51.61 -54.55 16.49
CA PRO A 79 -50.46 -54.01 15.77
C PRO A 79 -50.77 -52.72 15.01
N CYS A 80 -51.96 -52.59 14.43
CA CYS A 80 -52.38 -51.39 13.73
C CYS A 80 -52.63 -50.18 14.66
N MET A 81 -53.08 -50.42 15.90
CA MET A 81 -53.26 -49.39 16.91
C MET A 81 -51.92 -48.97 17.52
N GLN A 82 -50.97 -49.91 17.67
CA GLN A 82 -49.61 -49.60 18.10
C GLN A 82 -48.87 -48.71 17.09
N VAL A 83 -49.15 -48.85 15.79
CA VAL A 83 -48.61 -47.95 14.75
C VAL A 83 -49.29 -46.57 14.76
N ALA A 84 -50.59 -46.49 15.08
CA ALA A 84 -51.34 -45.23 15.12
C ALA A 84 -51.04 -44.38 16.38
N THR A 85 -50.71 -45.04 17.50
CA THR A 85 -50.54 -44.41 18.82
C THR A 85 -49.45 -43.32 18.86
N PRO A 86 -48.25 -43.49 18.26
CA PRO A 86 -47.23 -42.45 18.21
C PRO A 86 -47.67 -41.17 17.48
N PHE A 87 -48.46 -41.30 16.41
CA PHE A 87 -48.93 -40.14 15.64
C PHE A 87 -50.02 -39.35 16.38
N MET A 88 -50.92 -40.04 17.07
CA MET A 88 -51.93 -39.39 17.92
C MET A 88 -51.28 -38.71 19.14
N SER A 89 -50.45 -39.43 19.89
CA SER A 89 -49.77 -38.86 21.06
C SER A 89 -48.87 -37.68 20.67
N GLY A 90 -48.18 -37.76 19.54
CA GLY A 90 -47.39 -36.65 19.00
C GLY A 90 -48.22 -35.40 18.68
N LEU A 91 -49.43 -35.55 18.12
CA LEU A 91 -50.32 -34.42 17.85
C LEU A 91 -50.87 -33.80 19.14
N VAL A 92 -51.29 -34.62 20.11
CA VAL A 92 -51.85 -34.15 21.40
C VAL A 92 -50.81 -33.38 22.21
N VAL A 93 -49.58 -33.91 22.31
CA VAL A 93 -48.48 -33.24 23.00
C VAL A 93 -48.13 -31.91 22.32
N SER A 94 -48.12 -31.87 20.99
CA SER A 94 -47.84 -30.64 20.24
C SER A 94 -48.89 -29.55 20.47
N LEU A 95 -50.17 -29.91 20.57
CA LEU A 95 -51.26 -28.96 20.83
C LEU A 95 -51.23 -28.44 22.28
N LEU A 96 -50.94 -29.30 23.26
CA LEU A 96 -50.76 -28.89 24.66
C LEU A 96 -49.54 -27.98 24.84
N ALA A 97 -48.43 -28.28 24.17
CA ALA A 97 -47.24 -27.42 24.15
C ALA A 97 -47.53 -26.05 23.53
N LEU A 98 -48.35 -25.98 22.48
CA LEU A 98 -48.73 -24.71 21.87
C LEU A 98 -49.62 -23.88 22.81
N LEU A 99 -50.62 -24.50 23.45
CA LEU A 99 -51.53 -23.81 24.38
C LEU A 99 -50.79 -23.27 25.62
N THR A 100 -49.86 -24.05 26.17
CA THR A 100 -49.03 -23.62 27.31
C THR A 100 -48.08 -22.48 26.91
N THR A 101 -47.48 -22.53 25.73
CA THR A 101 -46.62 -21.45 25.20
C THR A 101 -47.40 -20.16 24.97
N VAL A 102 -48.60 -20.24 24.37
CA VAL A 102 -49.46 -19.06 24.17
C VAL A 102 -49.92 -18.47 25.50
N GLY A 103 -50.27 -19.30 26.48
CA GLY A 103 -50.61 -18.86 27.84
C GLY A 103 -49.43 -18.16 28.53
N ALA A 104 -48.24 -18.77 28.48
CA ALA A 104 -47.01 -18.20 29.03
C ALA A 104 -46.65 -16.87 28.36
N PHE A 105 -46.77 -16.76 27.03
CA PHE A 105 -46.48 -15.54 26.27
C PHE A 105 -47.47 -14.42 26.58
N ARG A 106 -48.77 -14.72 26.72
CA ARG A 106 -49.78 -13.72 27.13
C ARG A 106 -49.53 -13.22 28.56
N LYS A 107 -49.15 -14.11 29.48
CA LYS A 107 -48.80 -13.74 30.86
C LYS A 107 -47.48 -12.95 30.93
N ALA A 108 -46.49 -13.31 30.13
CA ALA A 108 -45.22 -12.58 30.01
C ALA A 108 -45.44 -11.18 29.41
N LYS A 109 -46.26 -11.05 28.34
CA LYS A 109 -46.61 -9.76 27.75
C LYS A 109 -47.36 -8.85 28.74
N ALA A 110 -48.31 -9.40 29.49
CA ALA A 110 -49.02 -8.66 30.53
C ALA A 110 -48.07 -8.22 31.67
N SER A 111 -47.12 -9.08 32.07
CA SER A 111 -46.12 -8.76 33.09
C SER A 111 -45.10 -7.71 32.63
N LEU A 112 -44.67 -7.76 31.37
CA LEU A 112 -43.77 -6.76 30.75
C LEU A 112 -44.42 -5.38 30.62
N MET A 113 -45.75 -5.29 30.50
CA MET A 113 -46.45 -4.00 30.45
C MET A 113 -46.57 -3.32 31.82
N HIS A 114 -46.38 -4.06 32.92
CA HIS A 114 -46.51 -3.52 34.28
C HIS A 114 -45.18 -3.30 35.01
N SER A 115 -44.10 -3.97 34.63
CA SER A 115 -42.79 -3.79 35.27
C SER A 115 -41.87 -2.87 34.46
N ARG A 116 -41.94 -1.57 34.77
CA ARG A 116 -41.04 -0.54 34.22
C ARG A 116 -39.55 -0.90 34.36
N TYR A 117 -39.20 -1.67 35.40
CA TYR A 117 -37.83 -2.06 35.72
C TYR A 117 -37.30 -3.19 34.83
N VAL A 118 -38.16 -4.15 34.43
CA VAL A 118 -37.74 -5.24 33.53
C VAL A 118 -37.49 -4.70 32.13
N THR A 119 -38.35 -3.80 31.65
CA THR A 119 -38.16 -3.14 30.36
C THR A 119 -36.90 -2.26 30.37
N ALA A 120 -36.64 -1.51 31.45
CA ALA A 120 -35.42 -0.74 31.62
C ALA A 120 -34.16 -1.64 31.67
N ALA A 121 -34.21 -2.78 32.36
CA ALA A 121 -33.10 -3.74 32.41
C ALA A 121 -32.80 -4.36 31.04
N CYS A 122 -33.83 -4.67 30.24
CA CYS A 122 -33.64 -5.14 28.87
C CYS A 122 -33.01 -4.07 27.96
N PHE A 123 -33.42 -2.81 28.08
CA PHE A 123 -32.80 -1.71 27.34
C PHE A 123 -31.36 -1.44 27.80
N LEU A 124 -31.07 -1.56 29.09
CA LEU A 124 -29.71 -1.48 29.61
C LEU A 124 -28.84 -2.62 29.09
N LEU A 125 -29.33 -3.86 29.10
CA LEU A 125 -28.60 -5.02 28.57
C LEU A 125 -28.36 -4.91 27.06
N LEU A 126 -29.34 -4.43 26.30
CA LEU A 126 -29.17 -4.13 24.87
C LEU A 126 -28.16 -3.00 24.66
N GLY A 127 -28.19 -1.96 25.49
CA GLY A 127 -27.22 -0.86 25.47
C GLY A 127 -25.81 -1.35 25.77
N PHE A 128 -25.61 -2.13 26.83
CA PHE A 128 -24.32 -2.73 27.17
C PHE A 128 -23.83 -3.70 26.09
N SER A 129 -24.73 -4.49 25.50
CA SER A 129 -24.35 -5.41 24.41
C SER A 129 -23.96 -4.65 23.15
N ALA A 130 -24.67 -3.56 22.81
CA ALA A 130 -24.33 -2.70 21.68
C ALA A 130 -23.00 -1.97 21.89
N VAL A 131 -22.77 -1.44 23.10
CA VAL A 131 -21.50 -0.81 23.47
C VAL A 131 -20.36 -1.83 23.46
N PHE A 132 -20.58 -3.04 24.00
CA PHE A 132 -19.59 -4.11 23.96
C PHE A 132 -19.25 -4.54 22.53
N VAL A 133 -20.24 -4.68 21.65
CA VAL A 133 -19.99 -4.91 20.21
C VAL A 133 -19.18 -3.76 19.63
N VAL A 134 -19.54 -2.49 19.86
CA VAL A 134 -18.77 -1.35 19.34
C VAL A 134 -17.33 -1.30 19.88
N LEU A 135 -17.13 -1.61 21.17
CA LEU A 135 -15.81 -1.59 21.82
C LEU A 135 -14.93 -2.80 21.47
N THR A 136 -15.53 -3.93 21.06
CA THR A 136 -14.79 -5.15 20.70
C THR A 136 -14.71 -5.35 19.18
N HIS A 137 -15.41 -4.53 18.40
CA HIS A 137 -15.30 -4.51 16.97
C HIS A 137 -14.15 -3.58 16.57
N ASP A 138 -12.92 -4.07 16.75
CA ASP A 138 -11.81 -3.60 15.94
C ASP A 138 -12.22 -3.85 14.49
N GLN A 139 -12.57 -2.77 13.78
CA GLN A 139 -12.58 -2.82 12.33
C GLN A 139 -11.11 -2.96 11.93
N PRO A 140 -10.61 -4.12 11.45
CA PRO A 140 -9.40 -4.06 10.65
C PRO A 140 -9.72 -3.07 9.54
N PRO A 141 -8.87 -2.08 9.28
CA PRO A 141 -9.14 -1.18 8.18
C PRO A 141 -9.23 -2.03 6.92
N VAL A 142 -10.43 -2.06 6.34
CA VAL A 142 -10.73 -2.81 5.13
C VAL A 142 -10.06 -2.07 3.98
N TYR A 143 -8.77 -2.34 3.81
CA TYR A 143 -8.03 -1.98 2.60
C TYR A 143 -8.08 -3.17 1.64
N ALA A 144 -8.43 -2.90 0.39
CA ALA A 144 -8.65 -3.91 -0.64
C ALA A 144 -7.43 -4.82 -0.88
N ASP A 145 -7.51 -6.05 -0.38
CA ASP A 145 -7.46 -7.35 -1.10
C ASP A 145 -6.43 -7.56 -2.25
N SER A 146 -5.19 -7.09 -2.10
CA SER A 146 -4.05 -7.82 -2.69
C SER A 146 -3.05 -8.20 -1.60
N LYS A 147 -3.04 -9.49 -1.28
CA LYS A 147 -2.12 -10.08 -0.32
C LYS A 147 -0.69 -9.92 -0.84
N LEU A 148 0.12 -9.16 -0.11
CA LEU A 148 1.57 -9.09 -0.33
C LEU A 148 2.16 -10.50 -0.17
N LEU A 149 3.25 -10.78 -0.89
CA LEU A 149 3.91 -12.09 -0.77
C LEU A 149 4.50 -12.29 0.63
N LEU A 150 5.16 -11.24 1.14
CA LEU A 150 5.70 -11.21 2.48
C LEU A 150 4.63 -10.73 3.45
N SER A 151 4.50 -11.40 4.59
CA SER A 151 3.69 -10.85 5.68
C SER A 151 4.39 -9.60 6.24
N PRO A 152 3.63 -8.66 6.84
CA PRO A 152 4.20 -7.59 7.64
C PRO A 152 5.31 -8.08 8.57
N ASN A 153 6.37 -7.29 8.65
CA ASN A 153 7.53 -7.55 9.49
C ASN A 153 8.27 -8.87 9.27
N GLN A 154 8.27 -9.39 8.04
CA GLN A 154 9.09 -10.53 7.62
C GLN A 154 10.21 -10.06 6.67
N PRO A 155 11.35 -9.61 7.20
CA PRO A 155 12.44 -9.13 6.36
C PRO A 155 13.09 -10.28 5.58
N VAL A 156 13.40 -10.02 4.31
CA VAL A 156 14.17 -10.91 3.42
C VAL A 156 15.27 -10.12 2.71
N GLY A 157 16.38 -10.77 2.38
CA GLY A 157 17.58 -10.12 1.85
C GLY A 157 18.52 -9.57 2.93
N GLU A 158 19.54 -8.85 2.50
CA GLU A 158 20.65 -8.36 3.32
C GLU A 158 20.62 -6.84 3.38
N ALA A 159 20.44 -6.31 4.59
CA ALA A 159 20.36 -4.88 4.83
C ALA A 159 21.71 -4.18 4.55
N ARG A 160 21.68 -3.01 3.88
CA ARG A 160 22.87 -2.25 3.44
C ARG A 160 22.99 -0.85 4.03
N GLY A 161 24.20 -0.27 3.94
CA GLY A 161 24.52 1.09 4.38
C GLY A 161 25.18 1.17 5.76
N ILE A 162 25.61 2.39 6.14
CA ILE A 162 26.26 2.70 7.43
C ILE A 162 25.42 2.20 8.61
N PHE A 163 24.12 2.43 8.55
CA PHE A 163 23.13 1.77 9.42
C PHE A 163 22.30 0.84 8.53
N PRO A 164 22.57 -0.49 8.55
CA PRO A 164 21.95 -1.43 7.62
C PRO A 164 20.43 -1.34 7.58
N GLY A 165 19.85 -1.10 6.39
CA GLY A 165 18.38 -1.07 6.19
C GLY A 165 17.69 0.19 6.70
N ARG A 166 18.46 1.24 7.07
CA ARG A 166 17.89 2.53 7.49
C ARG A 166 17.32 3.30 6.31
N VAL A 167 16.09 3.78 6.48
CA VAL A 167 15.44 4.76 5.61
C VAL A 167 15.11 5.97 6.47
N VAL A 168 15.71 7.12 6.15
CA VAL A 168 15.38 8.39 6.80
C VAL A 168 14.23 9.04 6.05
N TRP A 169 13.16 9.37 6.77
CA TRP A 169 12.03 10.12 6.27
C TRP A 169 12.00 11.48 6.95
N VAL A 170 12.34 12.53 6.21
CA VAL A 170 12.22 13.91 6.69
C VAL A 170 10.91 14.48 6.19
N TRP A 171 10.10 15.01 7.11
CA TRP A 171 8.80 15.60 6.82
C TRP A 171 8.72 17.01 7.41
N ASP A 172 8.46 17.99 6.54
CA ASP A 172 8.25 19.39 6.91
C ASP A 172 7.12 20.00 6.06
N PRO A 173 5.92 20.22 6.60
CA PRO A 173 4.81 20.81 5.84
C PRO A 173 5.10 22.23 5.34
N ALA A 174 6.08 22.95 5.92
CA ALA A 174 6.46 24.28 5.44
C ALA A 174 7.28 24.23 4.13
N SER A 175 7.68 23.04 3.67
CA SER A 175 8.39 22.87 2.41
C SER A 175 7.51 23.11 1.18
N THR A 176 6.19 22.93 1.31
CA THR A 176 5.22 23.09 0.22
C THR A 176 4.10 24.06 0.59
N ASN A 177 3.52 24.70 -0.43
CA ASN A 177 2.34 25.53 -0.27
C ASN A 177 1.06 24.68 -0.38
N GLU A 178 0.34 24.51 0.72
CA GLU A 178 -0.93 23.78 0.79
C GLU A 178 -2.00 24.27 -0.21
N HIS A 179 -1.90 25.52 -0.69
CA HIS A 179 -2.83 26.12 -1.64
C HIS A 179 -2.40 26.01 -3.12
N CYS A 180 -1.24 25.42 -3.40
CA CYS A 180 -0.76 25.23 -4.77
C CYS A 180 -1.80 24.45 -5.61
N THR A 181 -2.27 25.03 -6.70
CA THR A 181 -3.32 24.40 -7.52
C THR A 181 -2.78 23.46 -8.59
N ASN A 182 -1.49 23.59 -8.94
CA ASN A 182 -0.87 22.92 -10.09
C ASN A 182 -1.56 23.22 -11.43
N ASN A 183 -2.33 24.32 -11.50
CA ASN A 183 -2.82 24.87 -12.76
C ASN A 183 -1.72 25.68 -13.45
N PHE A 184 -1.86 25.90 -14.76
CA PHE A 184 -0.88 26.70 -15.52
C PHE A 184 -0.61 28.06 -14.87
N GLY A 185 0.65 28.34 -14.54
CA GLY A 185 1.08 29.56 -13.82
C GLY A 185 1.15 29.40 -12.28
N ASP A 186 0.75 28.26 -11.76
CA ASP A 186 0.75 27.91 -10.34
C ASP A 186 1.29 26.50 -10.10
N GLY A 187 2.38 26.16 -10.79
CA GLY A 187 3.05 24.87 -10.66
C GLY A 187 3.80 24.71 -9.34
N TRP A 188 3.84 23.48 -8.85
CA TRP A 188 4.56 23.07 -7.63
C TRP A 188 6.03 23.50 -7.62
N PHE A 189 6.71 23.51 -8.77
CA PHE A 189 8.12 23.86 -8.93
C PHE A 189 8.45 25.34 -8.71
N LEU A 190 7.43 26.22 -8.62
CA LEU A 190 7.65 27.66 -8.45
C LEU A 190 8.12 28.01 -7.03
N PRO A 191 8.95 29.05 -6.83
CA PRO A 191 9.42 29.46 -5.51
C PRO A 191 8.31 29.81 -4.51
N LYS A 192 7.16 30.31 -4.99
CA LYS A 192 5.99 30.56 -4.14
C LYS A 192 5.32 29.29 -3.60
N ASN A 193 5.59 28.14 -4.22
CA ASN A 193 4.94 26.87 -3.92
C ASN A 193 5.88 25.86 -3.25
N THR A 194 7.19 25.93 -3.52
CA THR A 194 8.19 25.08 -2.86
C THR A 194 9.29 25.94 -2.25
N SER A 195 9.45 25.87 -0.93
CA SER A 195 10.42 26.65 -0.17
C SER A 195 11.81 26.05 -0.27
N LEU A 196 12.73 26.74 -0.96
CA LEU A 196 14.11 26.27 -1.13
C LEU A 196 14.85 26.14 0.20
N ASP A 197 14.68 27.09 1.12
CA ASP A 197 15.41 27.10 2.39
C ASP A 197 14.98 25.92 3.29
N VAL A 198 13.68 25.64 3.32
CA VAL A 198 13.15 24.49 4.07
C VAL A 198 13.61 23.19 3.43
N VAL A 199 13.53 23.05 2.11
CA VAL A 199 14.01 21.87 1.39
C VAL A 199 15.51 21.66 1.60
N ALA A 200 16.32 22.73 1.59
CA ALA A 200 17.75 22.65 1.89
C ALA A 200 18.00 22.09 3.30
N ALA A 201 17.29 22.59 4.31
CA ALA A 201 17.38 22.05 5.67
C ALA A 201 16.94 20.58 5.75
N MET A 202 15.85 20.20 5.07
CA MET A 202 15.39 18.81 5.03
C MET A 202 16.43 17.87 4.40
N THR A 203 17.05 18.27 3.30
CA THR A 203 18.10 17.44 2.65
C THR A 203 19.37 17.33 3.49
N ALA A 204 19.71 18.35 4.27
CA ALA A 204 20.82 18.31 5.21
C ALA A 204 20.55 17.35 6.38
N ASP A 205 19.37 17.48 7.01
CA ASP A 205 18.93 16.55 8.06
C ASP A 205 18.93 15.10 7.56
N ALA A 206 18.48 14.89 6.32
CA ALA A 206 18.37 13.54 5.78
C ALA A 206 19.73 12.83 5.71
N VAL A 207 20.77 13.49 5.20
CA VAL A 207 22.12 12.89 5.13
C VAL A 207 22.79 12.79 6.50
N MET A 208 22.55 13.76 7.39
CA MET A 208 23.07 13.75 8.76
C MET A 208 22.48 12.60 9.58
N GLN A 209 21.16 12.40 9.51
CA GLN A 209 20.47 11.33 10.23
C GLN A 209 20.73 9.95 9.60
N LEU A 210 20.96 9.89 8.28
CA LEU A 210 21.31 8.65 7.60
C LEU A 210 22.70 8.16 8.03
N THR A 211 23.63 9.07 8.30
CA THR A 211 25.03 8.75 8.61
C THR A 211 25.36 8.85 10.10
N GLY A 212 24.50 9.48 10.90
CA GLY A 212 24.74 9.79 12.31
C GLY A 212 25.84 10.83 12.52
N LYS A 213 26.14 11.65 11.50
CA LYS A 213 27.19 12.67 11.53
C LYS A 213 26.62 14.05 11.84
N PRO A 214 27.34 14.89 12.59
CA PRO A 214 26.87 16.20 13.04
C PRO A 214 26.85 17.28 11.96
N THR A 215 27.50 17.06 10.81
CA THR A 215 27.55 18.05 9.73
C THR A 215 27.30 17.40 8.37
N VAL A 216 26.82 18.19 7.41
CA VAL A 216 26.64 17.77 6.02
C VAL A 216 27.95 17.25 5.42
N ARG A 217 29.06 17.96 5.65
CA ARG A 217 30.38 17.57 5.15
C ARG A 217 30.80 16.18 5.67
N GLU A 218 30.75 15.99 6.99
CA GLU A 218 31.11 14.70 7.60
C GLU A 218 30.17 13.58 7.17
N SER A 219 28.91 13.90 6.88
CA SER A 219 27.93 12.94 6.34
C SER A 219 28.34 12.46 4.95
N TRP A 220 28.65 13.36 4.04
CA TRP A 220 29.11 12.99 2.70
C TRP A 220 30.43 12.24 2.71
N ASP A 221 31.39 12.66 3.54
CA ASP A 221 32.65 11.92 3.70
C ASP A 221 32.39 10.48 4.19
N ALA A 222 31.45 10.29 5.12
CA ALA A 222 31.05 8.97 5.58
C ALA A 222 30.36 8.13 4.50
N LEU A 223 29.47 8.72 3.70
CA LEU A 223 28.80 8.05 2.57
C LEU A 223 29.81 7.55 1.53
N PHE A 224 30.76 8.39 1.11
CA PHE A 224 31.79 8.00 0.16
C PHE A 224 32.73 6.93 0.74
N LEU A 225 33.12 7.06 2.01
CA LEU A 225 34.00 6.10 2.67
C LEU A 225 33.33 4.73 2.80
N ASP A 226 32.06 4.67 3.19
CA ASP A 226 31.31 3.42 3.28
C ASP A 226 31.11 2.77 1.90
N PHE A 227 30.76 3.58 0.90
CA PHE A 227 30.62 3.12 -0.48
C PHE A 227 31.94 2.56 -1.03
N ASN A 228 33.04 3.30 -0.93
CA ASN A 228 34.34 2.86 -1.44
C ASN A 228 34.85 1.60 -0.73
N ARG A 229 34.59 1.46 0.58
CA ARG A 229 34.93 0.26 1.34
C ARG A 229 34.20 -0.98 0.83
N THR A 230 32.90 -0.84 0.53
CA THR A 230 32.06 -1.95 0.05
C THR A 230 32.25 -2.26 -1.44
N HIS A 231 32.89 -1.36 -2.19
CA HIS A 231 33.15 -1.49 -3.64
C HIS A 231 34.64 -1.67 -3.98
N GLY A 232 35.44 -2.21 -3.03
CA GLY A 232 36.81 -2.63 -3.29
C GLY A 232 37.85 -1.50 -3.43
N LYS A 233 37.48 -0.24 -3.18
CA LYS A 233 38.40 0.92 -3.20
C LYS A 233 39.05 1.20 -1.83
N GLY A 234 38.65 0.47 -0.80
CA GLY A 234 39.18 0.61 0.56
C GLY A 234 38.54 1.78 1.32
N ALA A 235 39.10 2.11 2.49
CA ALA A 235 38.57 3.14 3.39
C ALA A 235 39.02 4.56 2.99
N VAL A 236 38.63 4.99 1.78
CA VAL A 236 38.94 6.32 1.23
C VAL A 236 37.65 7.07 0.91
N GLY A 237 37.63 8.38 1.16
CA GLY A 237 36.52 9.25 0.77
C GLY A 237 36.53 9.58 -0.72
N TYR A 238 35.81 10.65 -1.09
CA TYR A 238 35.86 11.23 -2.43
C TYR A 238 37.30 11.65 -2.79
N ALA A 239 37.75 11.31 -4.00
CA ALA A 239 39.01 11.80 -4.56
C ALA A 239 38.75 12.85 -5.65
N ASP A 240 39.58 13.89 -5.71
CA ASP A 240 39.45 14.93 -6.74
C ASP A 240 39.52 14.33 -8.16
N GLY A 241 38.62 14.78 -9.02
CA GLY A 241 38.46 14.26 -10.39
C GLY A 241 37.46 13.11 -10.52
N GLU A 242 37.00 12.50 -9.42
CA GLU A 242 35.93 11.50 -9.49
C GLU A 242 34.60 12.14 -9.89
N LYS A 243 33.87 11.46 -10.79
CA LYS A 243 32.65 11.99 -11.41
C LYS A 243 31.40 11.57 -10.65
N ILE A 244 30.48 12.50 -10.45
CA ILE A 244 29.17 12.27 -9.83
C ILE A 244 28.07 12.52 -10.84
N PHE A 245 27.15 11.58 -10.99
CA PHE A 245 25.95 11.77 -11.79
C PHE A 245 24.68 11.78 -10.93
N ILE A 246 23.96 12.90 -10.94
CA ILE A 246 22.67 13.06 -10.28
C ILE A 246 21.56 12.74 -11.29
N ARG A 247 20.92 11.58 -11.12
CA ARG A 247 19.85 11.11 -12.00
C ARG A 247 18.51 11.65 -11.51
N THR A 248 17.81 12.40 -12.35
CA THR A 248 16.50 13.00 -12.02
C THR A 248 15.36 12.45 -12.87
N ASN A 249 14.13 12.50 -12.38
CA ASN A 249 12.92 12.21 -13.14
C ASN A 249 12.43 13.48 -13.87
N GLN A 250 12.51 13.52 -15.21
CA GLN A 250 12.10 14.66 -16.04
C GLN A 250 11.17 14.25 -17.20
N VAL A 251 10.24 13.32 -16.94
CA VAL A 251 9.49 12.62 -17.98
C VAL A 251 8.51 13.52 -18.76
N SER A 252 8.05 14.63 -18.15
CA SER A 252 7.05 15.53 -18.73
C SER A 252 7.56 16.31 -19.95
N ALA A 253 8.86 16.61 -20.02
CA ALA A 253 9.50 17.38 -21.07
C ALA A 253 9.59 16.57 -22.39
N SER A 254 8.44 16.35 -22.98
CA SER A 254 8.17 15.58 -24.20
C SER A 254 7.49 16.46 -25.26
N GLY A 255 7.46 15.98 -26.50
CA GLY A 255 6.96 16.75 -27.65
C GLY A 255 5.59 17.41 -27.38
N GLY A 256 5.51 18.72 -27.62
CA GLY A 256 4.29 19.52 -27.43
C GLY A 256 4.12 20.14 -26.04
N THR A 257 4.91 19.74 -25.03
CA THR A 257 4.79 20.24 -23.65
C THR A 257 5.62 21.50 -23.37
N TYR A 258 6.52 21.86 -24.27
CA TYR A 258 7.38 23.06 -24.19
C TYR A 258 7.45 23.83 -25.52
N ASP A 259 7.92 25.06 -25.44
CA ASP A 259 8.43 25.80 -26.59
C ASP A 259 9.78 25.25 -27.03
N ALA A 260 9.88 24.76 -28.27
CA ALA A 260 11.08 24.08 -28.75
C ALA A 260 12.29 25.02 -28.90
N SER A 261 12.09 26.33 -28.93
CA SER A 261 13.17 27.32 -29.04
C SER A 261 13.67 27.79 -27.67
N THR A 262 12.82 27.85 -26.65
CA THR A 262 13.18 28.35 -25.31
C THR A 262 13.19 27.29 -24.21
N PHE A 263 12.59 26.13 -24.44
CA PHE A 263 12.27 25.09 -23.45
C PHE A 263 11.37 25.57 -22.29
N GLU A 264 10.63 26.65 -22.50
CA GLU A 264 9.59 27.08 -21.57
C GLU A 264 8.41 26.12 -21.62
N ILE A 265 7.90 25.75 -20.45
CA ILE A 265 6.72 24.88 -20.33
C ILE A 265 5.48 25.57 -20.90
N LYS A 266 4.69 24.85 -21.69
CA LYS A 266 3.46 25.35 -22.31
C LYS A 266 2.23 25.06 -21.45
N SER A 267 1.18 25.84 -21.67
CA SER A 267 -0.14 25.52 -21.13
C SER A 267 -0.70 24.31 -21.85
N GLN A 268 -1.03 23.27 -21.08
CA GLN A 268 -1.61 22.03 -21.56
C GLN A 268 -2.30 21.27 -20.42
N SER A 269 -3.09 20.26 -20.77
CA SER A 269 -3.82 19.43 -19.80
C SER A 269 -2.93 18.64 -18.83
N ARG A 270 -1.64 18.47 -19.15
CA ARG A 270 -0.64 17.79 -18.32
C ARG A 270 0.40 18.73 -17.73
N TYR A 271 0.06 20.02 -17.59
CA TYR A 271 0.93 20.96 -16.88
C TYR A 271 1.13 20.48 -15.43
N GLY A 272 2.34 20.65 -14.91
CA GLY A 272 2.64 20.36 -13.50
C GLY A 272 2.65 18.87 -13.16
N MET A 273 2.96 17.97 -14.10
CA MET A 273 3.27 16.56 -13.81
C MET A 273 4.23 16.45 -12.61
N ALA A 274 3.99 15.49 -11.73
CA ALA A 274 4.85 15.26 -10.57
C ALA A 274 6.21 14.70 -11.01
N GLU A 275 7.29 15.43 -10.77
CA GLU A 275 8.66 15.01 -11.13
C GLU A 275 9.66 15.50 -10.09
N THR A 276 10.95 15.22 -10.28
CA THR A 276 11.99 15.61 -9.31
C THR A 276 12.03 17.12 -9.16
N SER A 277 11.95 17.57 -7.91
CA SER A 277 11.88 18.97 -7.57
C SER A 277 13.20 19.68 -7.81
N PRO A 278 13.22 20.79 -8.57
CA PRO A 278 14.44 21.55 -8.82
C PRO A 278 15.15 21.98 -7.53
N GLN A 279 14.40 22.29 -6.47
CA GLN A 279 14.88 22.71 -5.16
C GLN A 279 15.68 21.60 -4.45
N VAL A 280 15.23 20.34 -4.55
CA VAL A 280 15.94 19.18 -3.96
C VAL A 280 17.31 19.01 -4.62
N VAL A 281 17.35 19.10 -5.94
CA VAL A 281 18.59 18.98 -6.71
C VAL A 281 19.53 20.16 -6.48
N LEU A 282 18.99 21.39 -6.39
CA LEU A 282 19.79 22.57 -6.08
C LEU A 282 20.41 22.47 -4.68
N ALA A 283 19.66 21.96 -3.70
CA ALA A 283 20.19 21.70 -2.36
C ALA A 283 21.31 20.66 -2.39
N LEU A 284 21.17 19.55 -3.12
CA LEU A 284 22.24 18.57 -3.32
C LEU A 284 23.48 19.18 -3.99
N LEU A 285 23.31 20.00 -5.02
CA LEU A 285 24.42 20.68 -5.70
C LEU A 285 25.18 21.60 -4.72
N ARG A 286 24.45 22.37 -3.90
CA ARG A 286 25.06 23.19 -2.83
C ARG A 286 25.88 22.34 -1.85
N GLN A 287 25.34 21.20 -1.41
CA GLN A 287 26.08 20.31 -0.50
C GLN A 287 27.35 19.76 -1.15
N LEU A 288 27.27 19.26 -2.39
CA LEU A 288 28.42 18.67 -3.07
C LEU A 288 29.49 19.71 -3.42
N VAL A 289 29.08 20.88 -3.93
CA VAL A 289 30.02 21.91 -4.39
C VAL A 289 30.54 22.73 -3.22
N ASN A 290 29.66 23.27 -2.38
CA ASN A 290 30.04 24.25 -1.36
C ASN A 290 30.57 23.57 -0.10
N ASP A 291 29.90 22.52 0.39
CA ASP A 291 30.33 21.83 1.61
C ASP A 291 31.40 20.78 1.31
N CYS A 292 31.23 19.99 0.24
CA CYS A 292 32.14 18.89 -0.09
C CYS A 292 33.32 19.30 -0.98
N GLY A 293 33.26 20.45 -1.64
CA GLY A 293 34.33 20.94 -2.52
C GLY A 293 34.46 20.14 -3.82
N VAL A 294 33.41 19.43 -4.25
CA VAL A 294 33.40 18.73 -5.54
C VAL A 294 33.40 19.78 -6.66
N ARG A 295 34.36 19.68 -7.59
CA ARG A 295 34.40 20.60 -8.74
C ARG A 295 33.14 20.44 -9.58
N GLN A 296 32.55 21.57 -9.98
CA GLN A 296 31.31 21.59 -10.75
C GLN A 296 31.39 20.75 -12.03
N GLU A 297 32.52 20.80 -12.75
CA GLU A 297 32.74 20.05 -14.00
C GLU A 297 32.82 18.53 -13.79
N ASN A 298 33.01 18.06 -12.56
CA ASN A 298 32.94 16.64 -12.21
C ASN A 298 31.50 16.18 -11.87
N ILE A 299 30.53 17.10 -11.84
CA ILE A 299 29.13 16.79 -11.56
C ILE A 299 28.35 16.88 -12.87
N SER A 300 27.54 15.85 -13.12
CA SER A 300 26.54 15.86 -14.17
C SER A 300 25.15 15.65 -13.57
N VAL A 301 24.12 16.26 -14.16
CA VAL A 301 22.75 16.18 -13.64
C VAL A 301 21.72 16.18 -14.76
N GLY A 302 20.69 15.35 -14.65
CA GLY A 302 19.53 15.38 -15.54
C GLY A 302 19.00 14.01 -15.96
N ASP A 303 18.35 14.00 -17.13
CA ASP A 303 17.78 12.82 -17.76
C ASP A 303 18.31 12.61 -19.18
N PRO A 304 19.10 11.54 -19.44
CA PRO A 304 19.63 11.26 -20.77
C PRO A 304 18.55 11.07 -21.85
N MET A 305 17.34 10.67 -21.50
CA MET A 305 16.27 10.40 -22.46
C MET A 305 15.34 11.60 -22.68
N LYS A 306 15.34 12.58 -21.77
CA LYS A 306 14.35 13.66 -21.73
C LYS A 306 14.98 15.03 -21.87
N HIS A 307 14.16 15.99 -22.28
CA HIS A 307 14.58 17.38 -22.25
C HIS A 307 14.49 17.94 -20.83
N MET A 308 15.17 19.05 -20.61
CA MET A 308 15.10 19.80 -19.37
C MET A 308 14.37 21.12 -19.61
N TYR A 309 13.34 21.41 -18.83
CA TYR A 309 12.66 22.70 -18.95
C TYR A 309 13.57 23.86 -18.56
N ARG A 310 13.30 25.03 -19.13
CA ARG A 310 14.04 26.26 -18.85
C ARG A 310 14.10 26.61 -17.37
N HIS A 311 12.96 26.57 -16.66
CA HIS A 311 12.92 26.93 -15.24
C HIS A 311 13.79 26.03 -14.35
N VAL A 312 13.98 24.76 -14.75
CA VAL A 312 14.86 23.82 -14.06
C VAL A 312 16.32 24.15 -14.35
N PHE A 313 16.65 24.29 -15.63
CA PHE A 313 18.00 24.63 -16.07
C PHE A 313 18.46 25.96 -15.48
N ASP A 314 17.67 27.03 -15.61
CA ASP A 314 18.01 28.36 -15.11
C ASP A 314 18.23 28.34 -13.59
N MET A 315 17.39 27.61 -12.82
CA MET A 315 17.55 27.50 -11.37
C MET A 315 18.90 26.90 -10.97
N TRP A 316 19.35 25.85 -11.66
CA TRP A 316 20.61 25.18 -11.34
C TRP A 316 21.81 25.90 -11.94
N HIS A 317 21.75 26.24 -13.22
CA HIS A 317 22.86 26.80 -14.01
C HIS A 317 23.24 28.21 -13.56
N ASN A 318 22.28 29.02 -13.11
CA ASN A 318 22.58 30.37 -12.62
C ASN A 318 23.49 30.35 -11.38
N GLU A 319 23.42 29.31 -10.55
CA GLU A 319 24.30 29.15 -9.38
C GLU A 319 25.55 28.31 -9.69
N PHE A 320 25.42 27.29 -10.53
CA PHE A 320 26.50 26.33 -10.84
C PHE A 320 26.76 26.19 -12.35
N PRO A 321 27.27 27.23 -13.02
CA PRO A 321 27.36 27.28 -14.48
C PRO A 321 28.28 26.21 -15.10
N ASN A 322 29.20 25.64 -14.33
CA ASN A 322 30.17 24.66 -14.82
C ASN A 322 29.72 23.20 -14.63
N VAL A 323 28.54 22.96 -14.05
CA VAL A 323 27.93 21.63 -13.96
C VAL A 323 27.50 21.14 -15.35
N VAL A 324 27.61 19.85 -15.60
CA VAL A 324 27.20 19.25 -16.89
C VAL A 324 25.70 18.91 -16.86
N TYR A 325 24.89 19.75 -17.50
CA TYR A 325 23.44 19.57 -17.58
C TYR A 325 23.06 18.63 -18.72
N VAL A 326 22.71 17.39 -18.39
CA VAL A 326 22.39 16.34 -19.37
C VAL A 326 20.94 16.47 -19.84
N ASP A 327 20.74 16.53 -21.15
CA ASP A 327 19.43 16.52 -21.81
C ASP A 327 19.46 15.72 -23.11
N ALA A 328 18.32 15.47 -23.75
CA ALA A 328 18.26 14.67 -24.97
C ALA A 328 18.91 15.27 -26.26
N ASP A 329 19.32 16.56 -26.30
CA ASP A 329 19.55 17.27 -27.59
C ASP A 329 20.61 18.40 -27.58
N ALA A 330 21.39 18.60 -26.50
CA ALA A 330 22.53 19.53 -26.39
C ALA A 330 22.26 21.03 -26.66
N ARG A 331 21.00 21.49 -26.67
CA ARG A 331 20.68 22.90 -27.00
C ARG A 331 20.63 23.80 -25.77
N LEU A 332 20.91 25.09 -25.99
CA LEU A 332 20.84 26.15 -24.98
C LEU A 332 21.72 25.89 -23.73
N GLY A 333 22.98 25.50 -23.94
CA GLY A 333 23.93 25.27 -22.83
C GLY A 333 23.82 23.91 -22.15
N ARG A 334 22.96 23.02 -22.66
CA ARG A 334 22.83 21.63 -22.20
C ARG A 334 23.76 20.69 -22.98
N THR A 335 23.94 19.48 -22.48
CA THR A 335 24.84 18.47 -23.04
C THR A 335 24.04 17.22 -23.42
N ALA A 336 24.09 16.84 -24.70
CA ALA A 336 23.50 15.58 -25.16
C ALA A 336 24.29 14.39 -24.63
N PRO A 337 23.61 13.28 -24.27
CA PRO A 337 24.30 12.06 -23.89
C PRO A 337 25.02 11.46 -25.10
N ARG A 338 26.22 10.92 -24.85
CA ARG A 338 27.00 10.19 -25.86
C ARG A 338 27.00 8.71 -25.55
N SER A 339 26.90 7.86 -26.56
CA SER A 339 26.89 6.40 -26.39
C SER A 339 28.22 5.84 -25.90
N SER A 340 28.15 4.81 -25.05
CA SER A 340 29.24 3.86 -24.89
C SER A 340 29.59 3.20 -26.24
N SER A 341 30.82 2.71 -26.38
CA SER A 341 31.30 2.07 -27.61
C SER A 341 30.76 0.65 -27.81
N GLN A 342 30.26 0.02 -26.75
CA GLN A 342 29.71 -1.34 -26.74
C GLN A 342 28.44 -1.40 -25.89
N PRO A 343 27.54 -2.38 -26.14
CA PRO A 343 26.45 -2.68 -25.21
C PRO A 343 27.03 -2.99 -23.83
N VAL A 344 26.40 -2.46 -22.79
CA VAL A 344 26.89 -2.63 -21.41
C VAL A 344 25.92 -3.44 -20.56
N ILE A 345 24.61 -3.30 -20.81
CA ILE A 345 23.59 -4.12 -20.17
C ILE A 345 23.13 -5.21 -21.11
N PHE A 346 22.98 -6.42 -20.58
CA PHE A 346 22.44 -7.59 -21.22
C PHE A 346 21.24 -8.06 -20.40
N TYR A 347 20.04 -8.03 -20.99
CA TYR A 347 18.84 -8.37 -20.24
C TYR A 347 18.78 -9.87 -19.94
N SER A 348 18.56 -10.20 -18.66
CA SER A 348 18.62 -11.56 -18.14
C SER A 348 17.53 -12.47 -18.70
N ASP A 349 16.48 -11.89 -19.29
CA ASP A 349 15.43 -12.66 -19.95
C ASP A 349 15.83 -13.28 -21.30
N ARG A 350 16.98 -12.87 -21.85
CA ARG A 350 17.49 -13.30 -23.15
C ARG A 350 16.46 -13.11 -24.28
N GLY A 351 15.69 -12.01 -24.21
CA GLY A 351 14.71 -11.62 -25.21
C GLY A 351 13.43 -12.46 -25.21
N GLN A 352 13.19 -13.27 -24.17
CA GLN A 352 11.95 -14.02 -24.02
C GLN A 352 10.75 -13.10 -23.75
N VAL A 353 10.94 -12.07 -22.92
CA VAL A 353 9.92 -11.14 -22.43
C VAL A 353 10.04 -9.77 -23.11
N LEU A 354 11.24 -9.23 -23.19
CA LEU A 354 11.52 -7.89 -23.71
C LEU A 354 11.55 -7.90 -25.24
N LYS A 355 10.70 -7.05 -25.82
CA LYS A 355 10.56 -6.87 -27.26
C LYS A 355 10.69 -5.40 -27.63
N THR A 356 11.08 -5.09 -28.86
CA THR A 356 11.29 -3.69 -29.31
C THR A 356 10.09 -2.77 -29.11
N SER A 357 8.87 -3.31 -29.14
CA SER A 357 7.61 -2.56 -29.07
C SER A 357 6.74 -3.07 -27.91
N GLY A 358 7.31 -3.13 -26.70
CA GLY A 358 6.62 -3.54 -25.48
C GLY A 358 6.45 -5.06 -25.43
N THR A 359 5.28 -5.56 -25.79
CA THR A 359 4.99 -7.01 -25.85
C THR A 359 5.12 -7.59 -27.26
N THR A 360 5.42 -6.76 -28.26
CA THR A 360 5.50 -7.14 -29.67
C THR A 360 6.82 -6.68 -30.30
N GLY A 361 7.14 -7.20 -31.48
CA GLY A 361 8.38 -6.89 -32.20
C GLY A 361 9.51 -7.88 -31.93
N SER A 362 10.73 -7.49 -32.29
CA SER A 362 11.90 -8.37 -32.18
C SER A 362 12.40 -8.48 -30.73
N PRO A 363 12.99 -9.63 -30.33
CA PRO A 363 13.66 -9.78 -29.04
C PRO A 363 14.72 -8.70 -28.81
N VAL A 364 14.81 -8.17 -27.58
CA VAL A 364 15.86 -7.25 -27.17
C VAL A 364 16.76 -7.96 -26.16
N LEU A 365 18.05 -8.08 -26.50
CA LEU A 365 19.03 -8.83 -25.70
C LEU A 365 19.94 -7.94 -24.88
N SER A 366 20.21 -6.72 -25.35
CA SER A 366 21.15 -5.80 -24.73
C SER A 366 20.86 -4.35 -25.10
N ASP A 367 21.48 -3.42 -24.38
CA ASP A 367 21.37 -1.99 -24.64
C ASP A 367 22.64 -1.21 -24.25
N TYR A 368 22.64 0.06 -24.64
CA TYR A 368 23.74 1.00 -24.41
C TYR A 368 23.35 2.00 -23.33
N TYR A 369 24.33 2.37 -22.50
CA TYR A 369 24.21 3.47 -21.57
C TYR A 369 25.01 4.69 -22.06
N PRO A 370 24.57 5.90 -21.69
CA PRO A 370 25.32 7.10 -21.97
C PRO A 370 26.61 7.14 -21.15
N THR A 371 27.64 7.74 -21.74
CA THR A 371 28.97 7.93 -21.15
C THR A 371 28.93 8.62 -19.79
N VAL A 372 27.99 9.53 -19.55
CA VAL A 372 27.79 10.15 -18.24
C VAL A 372 27.49 9.14 -17.13
N ILE A 373 26.90 7.98 -17.46
CA ILE A 373 26.65 6.87 -16.53
C ILE A 373 27.86 5.95 -16.45
N THR A 374 28.43 5.55 -17.59
CA THR A 374 29.55 4.59 -17.60
C THR A 374 30.85 5.20 -17.06
N GLU A 375 31.05 6.51 -17.20
CA GLU A 375 32.21 7.25 -16.67
C GLU A 375 31.99 7.79 -15.25
N ALA A 376 30.76 7.79 -14.74
CA ALA A 376 30.51 8.17 -13.35
C ALA A 376 31.25 7.23 -12.40
N THR A 377 31.80 7.80 -11.33
CA THR A 377 32.29 7.05 -10.17
C THR A 377 31.15 6.81 -9.19
N TYR A 378 30.29 7.82 -9.01
CA TYR A 378 29.15 7.77 -8.11
C TYR A 378 27.88 8.23 -8.80
N ILE A 379 26.75 7.62 -8.46
CA ILE A 379 25.40 8.02 -8.86
C ILE A 379 24.62 8.43 -7.62
N ILE A 380 23.85 9.51 -7.74
CA ILE A 380 22.80 9.88 -6.79
C ILE A 380 21.46 9.70 -7.51
N ASN A 381 20.64 8.79 -7.02
CA ASN A 381 19.37 8.40 -7.65
C ASN A 381 18.23 9.20 -7.01
N VAL A 382 17.60 10.11 -7.78
CA VAL A 382 16.61 11.08 -7.28
C VAL A 382 15.25 10.94 -7.98
N PRO A 383 14.47 9.88 -7.70
CA PRO A 383 13.15 9.69 -8.30
C PRO A 383 12.11 10.56 -7.59
N ALA A 384 11.03 10.89 -8.30
CA ALA A 384 9.80 11.40 -7.68
C ALA A 384 8.90 10.23 -7.24
N MET A 385 8.34 10.30 -6.03
CA MET A 385 7.45 9.28 -5.46
C MET A 385 6.05 9.35 -6.10
N LYS A 386 5.70 8.35 -6.91
CA LYS A 386 4.36 8.30 -7.53
C LYS A 386 3.92 6.89 -7.93
N GLY A 387 2.61 6.69 -8.05
CA GLY A 387 2.04 5.50 -8.71
C GLY A 387 2.36 5.44 -10.21
N HIS A 388 2.14 4.29 -10.86
CA HIS A 388 2.38 4.14 -12.29
C HIS A 388 1.46 3.09 -12.92
N ALA A 389 0.66 3.48 -13.91
CA ALA A 389 -0.34 2.61 -14.53
C ALA A 389 0.23 1.38 -15.27
N ARG A 390 1.55 1.30 -15.47
CA ARG A 390 2.24 0.11 -16.03
C ARG A 390 3.05 -0.69 -15.02
N ALA A 391 3.61 -0.02 -14.02
CA ALA A 391 4.65 -0.58 -13.15
C ALA A 391 4.19 -0.74 -11.70
N GLY A 392 2.98 -0.28 -11.38
CA GLY A 392 2.49 -0.15 -10.02
C GLY A 392 2.98 1.17 -9.42
N VAL A 393 4.29 1.34 -9.35
CA VAL A 393 4.96 2.52 -8.78
C VAL A 393 6.09 3.05 -9.67
N THR A 394 6.46 4.31 -9.45
CA THR A 394 7.68 4.95 -9.94
C THR A 394 8.52 5.35 -8.74
N LEU A 395 9.64 4.66 -8.57
CA LEU A 395 10.61 4.87 -7.50
C LEU A 395 12.03 4.71 -8.10
N THR A 396 13.02 4.37 -7.28
CA THR A 396 14.45 4.31 -7.64
C THR A 396 14.75 3.35 -8.81
N GLY A 397 14.13 2.17 -8.85
CA GLY A 397 14.33 1.17 -9.91
C GLY A 397 13.67 1.60 -11.22
N LYS A 398 12.49 2.22 -11.14
CA LYS A 398 11.76 2.70 -12.33
C LYS A 398 12.45 3.91 -12.97
N LEU A 399 13.19 4.71 -12.20
CA LEU A 399 13.98 5.83 -12.70
C LEU A 399 14.97 5.40 -13.79
N HIS A 400 15.53 4.20 -13.67
CA HIS A 400 16.53 3.70 -14.64
C HIS A 400 15.96 3.40 -16.04
N PHE A 401 14.64 3.44 -16.24
CA PHE A 401 14.05 3.27 -17.58
C PHE A 401 14.48 4.36 -18.56
N GLY A 402 14.84 5.55 -18.06
CA GLY A 402 15.40 6.63 -18.87
C GLY A 402 16.93 6.59 -18.99
N SER A 403 17.61 5.53 -18.55
CA SER A 403 19.09 5.48 -18.53
C SER A 403 19.72 4.92 -19.79
N ASN A 404 18.91 4.59 -20.81
CA ASN A 404 19.37 4.17 -22.13
C ASN A 404 19.29 5.32 -23.14
N LEU A 405 19.80 5.08 -24.34
CA LEU A 405 19.89 6.08 -25.43
C LEU A 405 18.80 5.95 -26.49
N ARG A 406 17.76 5.16 -26.24
CA ARG A 406 16.63 5.03 -27.16
C ARG A 406 15.71 6.22 -26.99
N GLY A 407 14.95 6.56 -28.04
CA GLY A 407 13.93 7.61 -27.96
C GLY A 407 12.77 7.30 -27.00
N SER A 408 12.66 6.06 -26.51
CA SER A 408 11.72 5.68 -25.45
C SER A 408 12.17 4.42 -24.71
N ALA A 409 11.63 4.23 -23.51
CA ALA A 409 11.81 3.02 -22.70
C ALA A 409 10.83 1.88 -23.03
N THR A 410 10.19 1.93 -24.21
CA THR A 410 9.09 1.01 -24.55
C THR A 410 9.53 -0.46 -24.57
N HIS A 411 10.79 -0.74 -24.92
CA HIS A 411 11.32 -2.10 -24.94
C HIS A 411 11.37 -2.77 -23.56
N LEU A 412 11.46 -1.96 -22.49
CA LEU A 412 11.46 -2.45 -21.11
C LEU A 412 10.06 -2.77 -20.59
N HIS A 413 9.00 -2.30 -21.26
CA HIS A 413 7.64 -2.44 -20.75
C HIS A 413 7.18 -3.90 -20.63
N GLY A 414 7.72 -4.82 -21.45
CA GLY A 414 7.42 -6.24 -21.34
C GLY A 414 7.72 -6.84 -19.96
N GLY A 415 8.71 -6.31 -19.23
CA GLY A 415 9.07 -6.76 -17.89
C GLY A 415 8.19 -6.22 -16.75
N LEU A 416 7.24 -5.31 -17.04
CA LEU A 416 6.39 -4.68 -16.03
C LEU A 416 5.13 -5.50 -15.73
N ILE A 417 4.43 -5.15 -14.64
CA ILE A 417 3.15 -5.79 -14.26
C ILE A 417 2.03 -5.54 -15.27
N ALA A 418 2.08 -4.44 -16.01
CA ALA A 418 1.11 -4.12 -17.04
C ALA A 418 1.79 -3.41 -18.24
N PRO A 419 2.43 -4.19 -19.14
CA PRO A 419 3.17 -3.69 -20.29
C PRO A 419 2.41 -2.66 -21.13
N ASN A 420 1.10 -2.84 -21.36
CA ASN A 420 0.24 -1.90 -22.12
C ASN A 420 -0.66 -1.01 -21.25
N LYS A 421 -0.34 -0.87 -19.95
CA LYS A 421 -1.15 -0.26 -18.86
C LYS A 421 -2.20 -1.20 -18.28
N VAL A 422 -2.54 -0.99 -17.00
CA VAL A 422 -3.48 -1.79 -16.21
C VAL A 422 -4.90 -1.83 -16.74
N THR A 423 -5.27 -0.91 -17.64
CA THR A 423 -6.58 -0.91 -18.31
C THR A 423 -6.68 -1.98 -19.40
N ASP A 424 -5.55 -2.55 -19.83
CA ASP A 424 -5.50 -3.65 -20.79
C ASP A 424 -5.23 -4.97 -20.04
N SER A 425 -6.31 -5.68 -19.72
CA SER A 425 -6.23 -6.97 -19.01
C SER A 425 -5.55 -8.07 -19.82
N SER A 426 -5.48 -7.95 -21.15
CA SER A 426 -4.96 -9.00 -22.04
C SER A 426 -3.45 -9.16 -21.98
N THR A 427 -2.73 -8.14 -21.51
CA THR A 427 -1.26 -8.13 -21.46
C THR A 427 -0.70 -8.06 -20.05
N MET A 428 -1.56 -8.07 -19.03
CA MET A 428 -1.15 -8.02 -17.63
C MET A 428 -0.26 -9.21 -17.25
N ARG A 429 0.73 -8.92 -16.41
CA ARG A 429 1.71 -9.85 -15.84
C ARG A 429 1.67 -9.72 -14.32
N THR A 430 0.48 -9.97 -13.76
CA THR A 430 0.21 -9.89 -12.31
C THR A 430 0.74 -11.12 -11.58
N GLY A 431 0.94 -10.97 -10.27
CA GLY A 431 1.48 -12.01 -9.41
C GLY A 431 3.00 -11.97 -9.28
N TYR A 432 3.54 -12.97 -8.60
CA TYR A 432 4.95 -13.05 -8.21
C TYR A 432 5.70 -14.12 -8.99
N GLY A 433 7.03 -14.05 -8.98
CA GLY A 433 7.88 -15.01 -9.67
C GLY A 433 7.79 -14.87 -11.18
N LEU A 434 7.68 -13.64 -11.68
CA LEU A 434 7.81 -13.30 -13.08
C LEU A 434 9.06 -12.46 -13.28
N TYR A 435 9.73 -12.59 -14.43
CA TYR A 435 10.87 -11.72 -14.74
C TYR A 435 10.47 -10.25 -14.69
N ARG A 436 11.20 -9.47 -13.88
CA ARG A 436 11.07 -8.02 -13.69
C ARG A 436 12.36 -7.33 -14.08
N VAL A 437 12.33 -6.60 -15.18
CA VAL A 437 13.50 -5.88 -15.71
C VAL A 437 14.07 -4.85 -14.73
N GLN A 438 13.28 -4.38 -13.76
CA GLN A 438 13.77 -3.52 -12.69
C GLN A 438 14.96 -4.15 -11.95
N VAL A 439 14.96 -5.48 -11.74
CA VAL A 439 16.03 -6.16 -10.99
C VAL A 439 17.36 -6.10 -11.75
N ASP A 440 17.35 -6.31 -13.08
CA ASP A 440 18.54 -6.09 -13.93
C ASP A 440 19.05 -4.64 -13.81
N LEU A 441 18.15 -3.65 -13.89
CA LEU A 441 18.53 -2.24 -13.83
C LEU A 441 19.08 -1.83 -12.46
N MET A 442 18.50 -2.36 -11.39
CA MET A 442 18.94 -2.11 -10.01
C MET A 442 20.28 -2.80 -9.72
N GLY A 443 20.49 -4.01 -10.23
CA GLY A 443 21.71 -4.78 -9.98
C GLY A 443 22.90 -4.40 -10.85
N HIS A 444 22.67 -3.75 -12.00
CA HIS A 444 23.73 -3.49 -12.97
C HIS A 444 24.87 -2.62 -12.40
N LYS A 445 26.12 -3.02 -12.67
CA LYS A 445 27.36 -2.40 -12.15
C LYS A 445 27.49 -0.91 -12.42
N ASP A 446 27.02 -0.43 -13.58
CA ASP A 446 27.06 1.01 -13.93
C ASP A 446 25.84 1.81 -13.44
N LEU A 447 24.84 1.17 -12.84
CA LEU A 447 23.64 1.82 -12.29
C LEU A 447 23.61 1.70 -10.76
N GLY A 448 22.90 0.70 -10.22
CA GLY A 448 22.85 0.51 -8.77
C GLY A 448 24.22 0.20 -8.16
N GLY A 449 25.11 -0.49 -8.89
CA GLY A 449 26.50 -0.73 -8.46
C GLY A 449 27.37 0.53 -8.33
N LYS A 450 26.90 1.70 -8.79
CA LYS A 450 27.54 3.00 -8.59
C LYS A 450 26.75 3.94 -7.69
N THR A 451 25.57 3.55 -7.23
CA THR A 451 24.67 4.47 -6.53
C THR A 451 25.08 4.59 -5.06
N VAL A 452 25.57 5.78 -4.68
CA VAL A 452 26.00 6.08 -3.30
C VAL A 452 24.83 6.50 -2.41
N LEU A 453 23.79 7.08 -3.01
CA LEU A 453 22.65 7.64 -2.29
C LEU A 453 21.35 7.49 -3.11
N PHE A 454 20.33 6.93 -2.48
CA PHE A 454 18.96 6.94 -2.99
C PHE A 454 18.17 8.03 -2.24
N LEU A 455 17.79 9.10 -2.94
CA LEU A 455 17.00 10.21 -2.39
C LEU A 455 15.66 10.28 -3.12
N VAL A 456 14.62 9.66 -2.58
CA VAL A 456 13.28 9.74 -3.13
C VAL A 456 12.67 11.10 -2.77
N ASP A 457 12.42 11.91 -3.79
CA ASP A 457 11.66 13.15 -3.66
C ASP A 457 10.18 12.82 -3.51
N ALA A 458 9.65 13.17 -2.34
CA ALA A 458 8.25 13.04 -1.99
C ALA A 458 7.71 14.38 -1.48
N LEU A 459 8.21 15.52 -1.96
CA LEU A 459 7.58 16.82 -1.66
C LEU A 459 6.18 16.85 -2.28
N TRP A 460 6.09 16.36 -3.52
CA TRP A 460 4.92 16.41 -4.37
C TRP A 460 4.54 15.02 -4.90
N GLY A 461 4.10 14.13 -4.00
CA GLY A 461 3.70 12.75 -4.34
C GLY A 461 2.57 12.68 -5.38
N GLY A 462 2.55 11.63 -6.21
CA GLY A 462 1.60 11.51 -7.33
C GLY A 462 0.87 10.17 -7.44
N SER A 463 -0.31 10.18 -8.08
CA SER A 463 -1.11 8.98 -8.38
C SER A 463 -0.63 8.21 -9.60
N GLU A 464 -0.08 8.91 -10.61
CA GLU A 464 0.34 8.34 -11.88
C GLU A 464 1.56 9.07 -12.43
N ALA A 465 2.33 8.41 -13.30
CA ALA A 465 3.50 8.95 -13.98
C ALA A 465 3.27 10.30 -14.69
N ASN A 466 2.08 10.53 -15.22
CA ASN A 466 1.65 11.67 -16.04
C ASN A 466 0.62 12.55 -15.36
N ASP A 467 0.32 12.30 -14.08
CA ASP A 467 -0.59 13.12 -13.31
C ASP A 467 0.18 14.25 -12.60
N PRO A 468 -0.47 15.39 -12.34
CA PRO A 468 0.05 16.34 -11.37
C PRO A 468 0.03 15.73 -9.96
N PRO A 469 0.79 16.31 -9.01
CA PRO A 469 0.81 15.86 -7.63
C PRO A 469 -0.58 15.73 -7.01
N ARG A 470 -0.72 14.81 -6.06
CA ARG A 470 -1.94 14.58 -5.28
C ARG A 470 -1.66 14.80 -3.80
N LYS A 471 -2.64 15.38 -3.12
CA LYS A 471 -2.67 15.43 -1.65
C LYS A 471 -2.93 14.03 -1.11
N PHE A 472 -2.24 13.69 -0.03
CA PHE A 472 -2.36 12.39 0.62
C PHE A 472 -3.30 12.53 1.81
N SER A 473 -4.29 11.64 1.87
CA SER A 473 -5.27 11.59 2.96
C SER A 473 -4.70 10.94 4.22
N MET A 474 -3.76 10.01 4.06
CA MET A 474 -3.19 9.27 5.18
C MET A 474 -2.42 10.17 6.16
N ALA A 475 -2.41 9.79 7.44
CA ALA A 475 -1.57 10.47 8.43
C ALA A 475 -0.08 10.27 8.10
N PRO A 476 0.76 11.31 8.26
CA PRO A 476 0.49 12.61 8.90
C PRO A 476 0.10 13.73 7.90
N PHE A 477 -0.25 13.41 6.66
CA PHE A 477 -0.49 14.41 5.62
C PHE A 477 -1.89 15.02 5.68
N TYR A 478 -2.90 14.30 6.19
CA TYR A 478 -4.23 14.83 6.49
C TYR A 478 -4.87 15.64 5.35
N ASN A 479 -4.85 15.08 4.14
CA ASN A 479 -5.30 15.73 2.90
C ASN A 479 -4.46 16.99 2.58
N ASP A 480 -3.15 16.84 2.65
CA ASP A 480 -2.16 17.84 2.23
C ASP A 480 -1.03 17.21 1.41
N TRP A 481 -0.10 18.04 0.91
CA TRP A 481 1.06 17.57 0.17
C TRP A 481 1.99 16.75 1.05
N THR A 482 2.62 15.74 0.45
CA THR A 482 3.48 14.82 1.17
C THR A 482 4.67 15.51 1.83
N SER A 483 5.20 16.61 1.26
CA SER A 483 6.16 17.51 1.93
C SER A 483 7.34 16.76 2.58
N SER A 484 7.84 15.73 1.88
CA SER A 484 8.76 14.74 2.43
C SER A 484 9.97 14.49 1.53
N VAL A 485 11.07 14.04 2.11
CA VAL A 485 12.16 13.36 1.40
C VAL A 485 12.48 12.05 2.11
N PHE A 486 12.77 10.99 1.34
CA PHE A 486 13.22 9.71 1.87
C PHE A 486 14.63 9.42 1.39
N VAL A 487 15.53 9.01 2.30
CA VAL A 487 16.94 8.80 1.96
C VAL A 487 17.47 7.50 2.55
N SER A 488 18.21 6.73 1.74
CA SER A 488 18.88 5.50 2.16
C SER A 488 20.12 5.19 1.31
N GLN A 489 21.01 4.34 1.83
CA GLN A 489 22.02 3.61 1.06
C GLN A 489 21.57 2.19 0.68
N ASP A 490 20.41 1.74 1.19
CA ASP A 490 19.78 0.47 0.86
C ASP A 490 18.62 0.72 -0.10
N GLN A 491 18.83 0.36 -1.38
CA GLN A 491 17.84 0.59 -2.43
C GLN A 491 16.53 -0.13 -2.15
N VAL A 492 16.62 -1.38 -1.70
CA VAL A 492 15.45 -2.24 -1.53
C VAL A 492 14.63 -1.77 -0.33
N ALA A 493 15.30 -1.33 0.75
CA ALA A 493 14.62 -0.79 1.92
C ALA A 493 13.83 0.49 1.59
N VAL A 494 14.42 1.45 0.86
CA VAL A 494 13.70 2.69 0.49
C VAL A 494 12.59 2.45 -0.52
N GLU A 495 12.77 1.49 -1.44
CA GLU A 495 11.71 1.01 -2.34
C GLU A 495 10.52 0.44 -1.55
N SER A 496 10.78 -0.46 -0.59
CA SER A 496 9.75 -1.03 0.28
C SER A 496 8.99 0.04 1.06
N VAL A 497 9.70 0.99 1.68
CA VAL A 497 9.07 2.08 2.45
C VAL A 497 8.18 2.93 1.56
N CYS A 498 8.71 3.47 0.45
CA CYS A 498 7.91 4.33 -0.41
C CYS A 498 6.76 3.58 -1.10
N PHE A 499 6.94 2.28 -1.39
CA PHE A 499 5.87 1.43 -1.88
C PHE A 499 4.73 1.31 -0.86
N ASP A 500 5.03 1.11 0.42
CA ASP A 500 4.03 1.00 1.48
C ASP A 500 3.20 2.29 1.62
N PHE A 501 3.82 3.47 1.53
CA PHE A 501 3.11 4.76 1.46
C PHE A 501 2.15 4.84 0.27
N LEU A 502 2.64 4.52 -0.94
CA LEU A 502 1.83 4.58 -2.15
C LEU A 502 0.69 3.55 -2.12
N LYS A 503 0.93 2.34 -1.62
CA LYS A 503 -0.08 1.29 -1.48
C LYS A 503 -1.16 1.68 -0.48
N ALA A 504 -0.78 2.24 0.67
CA ALA A 504 -1.75 2.67 1.68
C ALA A 504 -2.61 3.86 1.23
N GLU A 505 -2.06 4.80 0.47
CA GLU A 505 -2.81 5.97 -0.03
C GLU A 505 -3.74 5.61 -1.21
N PHE A 506 -3.22 4.91 -2.21
CA PHE A 506 -3.92 4.66 -3.48
C PHE A 506 -4.67 3.32 -3.46
N THR A 507 -5.74 3.28 -2.67
CA THR A 507 -6.66 2.12 -2.56
C THR A 507 -7.76 2.16 -3.61
N SER A 508 -8.59 1.11 -3.71
CA SER A 508 -9.74 1.05 -4.62
C SER A 508 -10.74 2.20 -4.44
N ASN A 509 -10.76 2.82 -3.27
CA ASN A 509 -11.64 3.94 -2.95
C ASN A 509 -11.02 5.29 -3.31
N ASN A 510 -9.75 5.33 -3.74
CA ASN A 510 -9.08 6.54 -4.15
C ASN A 510 -9.53 6.93 -5.58
N PRO A 511 -9.97 8.18 -5.81
CA PRO A 511 -10.49 8.62 -7.10
C PRO A 511 -9.44 8.67 -8.22
N TYR A 512 -8.15 8.61 -7.88
CA TYR A 512 -7.04 8.73 -8.84
C TYR A 512 -6.44 7.39 -9.28
N GLY A 513 -7.05 6.27 -8.87
CA GLY A 513 -6.64 4.92 -9.22
C GLY A 513 -5.85 4.22 -8.12
N SER A 514 -5.64 2.91 -8.30
CA SER A 514 -5.07 2.00 -7.31
C SER A 514 -3.92 1.17 -7.86
N TYR A 515 -3.05 1.78 -8.66
CA TYR A 515 -1.96 1.07 -9.36
C TYR A 515 -0.99 0.32 -8.42
N PRO A 516 -0.60 0.85 -7.25
CA PRO A 516 0.24 0.10 -6.30
C PRO A 516 -0.45 -1.13 -5.69
N GLN A 517 -1.78 -1.25 -5.80
CA GLN A 517 -2.55 -2.38 -5.30
C GLN A 517 -2.58 -3.56 -6.27
N VAL A 518 -2.08 -3.41 -7.50
CA VAL A 518 -2.06 -4.51 -8.48
C VAL A 518 -1.17 -5.65 -7.96
N PRO A 519 -1.65 -6.91 -7.93
CA PRO A 519 -0.86 -8.03 -7.42
C PRO A 519 0.49 -8.17 -8.12
N GLY A 520 1.57 -8.26 -7.34
CA GLY A 520 2.94 -8.34 -7.85
C GLY A 520 3.58 -7.00 -8.21
N ALA A 521 2.99 -5.86 -7.82
CA ALA A 521 3.60 -4.55 -8.01
C ALA A 521 4.96 -4.40 -7.28
N ASP A 522 5.15 -5.12 -6.18
CA ASP A 522 6.36 -5.24 -5.35
C ASP A 522 7.23 -6.46 -5.70
N ASP A 523 6.85 -7.28 -6.68
CA ASP A 523 7.56 -8.52 -7.05
C ASP A 523 9.03 -8.27 -7.38
N TYR A 524 9.35 -7.12 -7.99
CA TYR A 524 10.75 -6.74 -8.26
C TYR A 524 11.53 -6.39 -7.00
N ILE A 525 10.88 -5.87 -5.96
CA ILE A 525 11.50 -5.50 -4.69
C ILE A 525 11.91 -6.78 -3.96
N VAL A 526 11.01 -7.77 -3.91
CA VAL A 526 11.30 -9.07 -3.29
C VAL A 526 12.40 -9.84 -4.05
N GLN A 527 12.35 -9.85 -5.40
CA GLN A 527 13.38 -10.48 -6.22
C GLN A 527 14.75 -9.82 -6.12
N ALA A 528 14.78 -8.49 -5.92
CA ALA A 528 16.01 -7.74 -5.67
C ALA A 528 16.58 -8.02 -4.27
N ALA A 529 15.73 -8.29 -3.28
CA ALA A 529 16.15 -8.64 -1.94
C ALA A 529 16.81 -10.02 -1.86
N ASP A 530 16.20 -11.05 -2.45
CA ASP A 530 16.63 -12.44 -2.21
C ASP A 530 16.51 -13.31 -3.48
N PRO A 531 17.62 -13.91 -3.96
CA PRO A 531 17.62 -14.78 -5.13
C PRO A 531 16.69 -15.99 -5.09
N SER A 532 16.26 -16.43 -3.90
CA SER A 532 15.29 -17.53 -3.76
C SER A 532 13.91 -17.20 -4.33
N TYR A 533 13.61 -15.92 -4.54
CA TYR A 533 12.36 -15.46 -5.17
C TYR A 533 12.46 -15.26 -6.68
N TRP A 534 13.61 -15.56 -7.28
CA TRP A 534 13.78 -15.42 -8.73
C TRP A 534 12.83 -16.34 -9.52
N PRO A 535 12.36 -15.88 -10.68
CA PRO A 535 11.42 -16.63 -11.50
C PRO A 535 12.06 -17.93 -12.00
N GLN A 536 11.30 -19.02 -12.02
CA GLN A 536 11.80 -20.30 -12.51
C GLN A 536 12.32 -20.17 -13.95
N GLY A 537 13.55 -20.65 -14.20
CA GLY A 537 14.19 -20.59 -15.52
C GLY A 537 14.87 -19.26 -15.85
N PHE A 538 14.94 -18.32 -14.90
CA PHE A 538 15.70 -17.08 -15.01
C PHE A 538 16.72 -16.97 -13.89
N THR A 539 17.85 -16.34 -14.22
CA THR A 539 18.88 -15.91 -13.30
C THR A 539 19.29 -14.52 -13.70
N TYR A 540 19.40 -13.60 -12.74
CA TYR A 540 19.79 -12.23 -13.05
C TYR A 540 21.32 -12.12 -13.16
N ASP A 541 21.78 -11.77 -14.36
CA ASP A 541 23.18 -11.57 -14.79
C ASP A 541 23.18 -10.41 -15.84
N PRO A 542 22.98 -9.15 -15.39
CA PRO A 542 22.83 -8.02 -16.28
C PRO A 542 24.12 -7.63 -17.02
N GLU A 543 25.28 -8.14 -16.60
CA GLU A 543 26.59 -7.97 -17.21
C GLU A 543 26.89 -9.05 -18.26
N ASN A 544 26.20 -10.18 -18.22
CA ASN A 544 26.44 -11.36 -19.05
C ASN A 544 27.89 -11.87 -18.95
N ASP A 545 28.45 -11.86 -17.74
CA ASP A 545 29.78 -12.37 -17.45
C ASP A 545 29.77 -13.62 -16.56
N GLY A 546 28.57 -14.09 -16.18
CA GLY A 546 28.37 -15.23 -15.31
C GLY A 546 28.33 -14.88 -13.82
N THR A 547 28.55 -13.61 -13.45
CA THR A 547 28.39 -13.13 -12.08
C THR A 547 26.92 -12.86 -11.80
N LEU A 548 26.29 -13.77 -11.06
CA LEU A 548 24.89 -13.61 -10.68
C LEU A 548 24.73 -12.49 -9.66
N LEU A 549 23.62 -11.76 -9.73
CA LEU A 549 23.26 -10.80 -8.69
C LEU A 549 23.09 -11.49 -7.33
N SER A 550 23.56 -10.83 -6.28
CA SER A 550 23.25 -11.16 -4.89
C SER A 550 22.15 -10.25 -4.36
N SER A 551 21.81 -10.39 -3.07
CA SER A 551 20.88 -9.46 -2.40
C SER A 551 21.30 -8.00 -2.64
N LEU A 552 20.39 -7.17 -3.16
CA LEU A 552 20.61 -5.75 -3.41
C LEU A 552 20.24 -4.87 -2.21
N GLY A 553 19.73 -5.47 -1.13
CA GLY A 553 19.18 -4.78 0.03
C GLY A 553 18.14 -5.62 0.76
N VAL A 554 17.53 -5.08 1.81
CA VAL A 554 16.48 -5.77 2.56
C VAL A 554 15.07 -5.31 2.15
N CYS A 555 14.19 -6.28 1.90
CA CYS A 555 12.76 -6.05 1.64
C CYS A 555 11.96 -6.43 2.88
N GLU A 556 11.07 -5.55 3.31
CA GLU A 556 10.13 -5.77 4.41
C GLU A 556 8.92 -4.84 4.23
N HIS A 557 7.76 -5.19 4.77
CA HIS A 557 6.61 -4.29 4.86
C HIS A 557 6.30 -3.94 6.32
N TRP A 558 5.81 -2.73 6.57
CA TRP A 558 5.49 -2.28 7.93
C TRP A 558 4.37 -3.10 8.58
N ASN A 559 4.22 -2.98 9.89
CA ASN A 559 3.13 -3.59 10.64
C ASN A 559 1.74 -3.12 10.18
N ASN A 560 1.55 -1.81 10.03
CA ASN A 560 0.33 -1.17 9.56
C ASN A 560 0.58 0.30 9.16
N ALA A 561 -0.35 0.89 8.40
CA ALA A 561 -0.23 2.25 7.88
C ALA A 561 -0.38 3.36 8.94
N THR A 562 -0.81 3.04 10.17
CA THR A 562 -0.88 4.01 11.27
C THR A 562 0.48 4.16 11.93
N ASP A 563 1.03 3.05 12.43
CA ASP A 563 2.28 3.02 13.19
C ASP A 563 3.51 3.08 12.30
N LYS A 564 3.43 2.51 11.09
CA LYS A 564 4.51 2.45 10.07
C LYS A 564 5.82 1.89 10.63
N GLN A 565 5.74 0.87 11.48
CA GLN A 565 6.90 0.27 12.13
C GLN A 565 7.38 -0.98 11.40
N TYR A 566 8.69 -1.03 11.17
CA TYR A 566 9.42 -2.18 10.63
C TYR A 566 10.13 -2.95 11.75
N SER A 567 10.72 -4.10 11.41
CA SER A 567 11.31 -5.03 12.37
C SER A 567 12.40 -4.40 13.24
N ARG A 568 13.21 -3.47 12.70
CA ARG A 568 14.19 -2.73 13.51
C ARG A 568 13.52 -1.71 14.43
N ASN A 569 12.45 -1.04 13.98
CA ASN A 569 11.68 -0.14 14.85
C ASN A 569 11.07 -0.91 16.04
N LEU A 570 10.60 -2.15 15.78
CA LEU A 570 10.00 -3.04 16.78
C LEU A 570 11.02 -3.82 17.61
N LYS A 571 12.31 -3.77 17.25
CA LYS A 571 13.39 -4.58 17.85
C LYS A 571 13.15 -6.10 17.75
N THR A 572 12.48 -6.53 16.69
CA THR A 572 12.16 -7.94 16.41
C THR A 572 13.05 -8.56 15.35
N GLY A 573 13.82 -7.76 14.61
CA GLY A 573 14.71 -8.25 13.55
C GLY A 573 15.68 -7.19 13.05
N THR A 574 16.48 -7.57 12.05
CA THR A 574 17.54 -6.75 11.45
C THR A 574 17.13 -6.10 10.13
N GLY A 575 15.81 -6.06 9.84
CA GLY A 575 15.26 -5.60 8.55
C GLY A 575 15.31 -4.10 8.35
N VAL A 576 14.18 -3.49 8.01
CA VAL A 576 14.10 -2.05 7.74
C VAL A 576 14.01 -1.26 9.05
N GLU A 577 14.66 -0.10 9.11
CA GLU A 577 14.45 0.95 10.11
C GLU A 577 13.92 2.21 9.41
N LEU A 578 12.66 2.57 9.66
CA LEU A 578 12.14 3.87 9.24
C LEU A 578 12.41 4.91 10.34
N LEU A 579 13.25 5.90 10.05
CA LEU A 579 13.58 7.00 10.96
C LEU A 579 12.86 8.27 10.52
N LEU A 580 11.83 8.68 11.26
CA LEU A 580 11.09 9.92 10.99
C LEU A 580 11.74 11.13 11.67
N VAL A 581 12.08 12.14 10.86
CA VAL A 581 12.57 13.46 11.28
C VAL A 581 11.45 14.47 10.99
N LYS A 582 10.81 14.99 12.04
CA LYS A 582 9.77 16.01 11.91
C LYS A 582 10.37 17.39 12.10
N ARG A 583 10.20 18.27 11.11
CA ARG A 583 10.45 19.70 11.29
C ARG A 583 9.11 20.40 11.42
N THR A 584 8.86 20.99 12.58
CA THR A 584 7.72 21.87 12.81
C THR A 584 8.28 23.25 13.13
N ALA A 585 7.73 24.30 12.51
CA ALA A 585 8.15 25.67 12.77
C ALA A 585 7.83 26.10 14.21
N THR A 586 8.72 25.77 15.14
CA THR A 586 8.92 26.48 16.40
C THR A 586 10.41 26.58 16.63
N ALA A 587 10.90 27.81 16.76
CA ALA A 587 12.30 28.10 17.00
C ALA A 587 12.80 27.45 18.30
N VAL A 588 14.07 27.01 18.23
CA VAL A 588 15.03 26.64 19.29
C VAL A 588 15.00 25.18 19.79
N ASP A 589 16.19 24.59 19.63
CA ASP A 589 16.79 23.33 20.09
C ASP A 589 16.46 22.00 19.39
N GLU A 590 17.54 21.41 18.85
CA GLU A 590 17.64 20.04 18.37
C GLU A 590 17.39 19.06 19.53
N GLU A 591 16.30 18.31 19.47
CA GLU A 591 16.17 17.06 20.23
C GLU A 591 15.80 15.91 19.28
N VAL A 592 16.68 14.91 19.26
CA VAL A 592 16.48 13.61 18.63
C VAL A 592 15.19 12.99 19.16
N ILE A 593 14.24 12.67 18.27
CA ILE A 593 12.94 12.12 18.65
C ILE A 593 13.12 10.69 19.22
N GLN A 594 13.18 10.61 20.54
CA GLN A 594 12.53 9.54 21.29
C GLN A 594 11.01 9.79 21.24
N VAL A 595 10.24 8.71 21.08
CA VAL A 595 8.77 8.60 21.04
C VAL A 595 8.06 9.68 21.90
N PRO A 596 6.97 10.33 21.43
CA PRO A 596 6.53 11.63 21.95
C PRO A 596 6.21 11.63 23.44
N ARG A 597 6.83 12.53 24.20
CA ARG A 597 6.46 12.88 25.59
C ARG A 597 5.46 14.04 25.69
N SER A 598 5.02 14.63 24.58
CA SER A 598 4.29 15.90 24.59
C SER A 598 2.76 15.74 24.65
N PHE A 599 2.15 16.44 25.61
CA PHE A 599 0.72 16.75 25.68
C PHE A 599 0.27 17.57 24.44
N THR A 600 -0.89 17.28 23.85
CA THR A 600 -1.44 18.06 22.73
C THR A 600 -2.96 18.14 22.79
N LEU A 601 -3.54 19.35 22.81
CA LEU A 601 -4.97 19.56 22.54
C LEU A 601 -5.15 19.89 21.05
N GLN A 602 -6.06 19.21 20.34
CA GLN A 602 -6.38 19.50 18.94
C GLN A 602 -7.60 20.39 18.81
N GLN A 603 -7.74 21.01 17.63
CA GLN A 603 -8.94 21.78 17.31
C GLN A 603 -10.15 20.86 17.19
N ASN A 604 -11.29 21.26 17.78
CA ASN A 604 -12.52 20.49 17.73
C ASN A 604 -13.00 20.37 16.27
N TYR A 605 -13.56 19.22 15.89
CA TYR A 605 -14.11 19.00 14.55
C TYR A 605 -15.50 18.36 14.62
N PRO A 606 -16.48 18.86 13.83
CA PRO A 606 -16.41 20.07 13.01
C PRO A 606 -16.27 21.36 13.84
N ASN A 607 -15.86 22.47 13.21
CA ASN A 607 -15.88 23.83 13.78
C ASN A 607 -15.96 24.89 12.65
N PRO A 608 -17.06 25.66 12.50
CA PRO A 608 -18.28 25.64 13.31
C PRO A 608 -18.99 24.29 13.31
N PHE A 609 -19.77 24.00 14.35
CA PHE A 609 -20.46 22.72 14.50
C PHE A 609 -21.95 22.86 14.80
N ASN A 610 -22.73 21.85 14.38
CA ASN A 610 -24.17 21.72 14.60
C ASN A 610 -24.59 20.23 14.57
N PRO A 611 -25.25 19.67 15.60
CA PRO A 611 -25.35 20.16 16.97
C PRO A 611 -24.19 19.68 17.86
N SER A 612 -23.30 18.80 17.39
CA SER A 612 -22.19 18.24 18.18
C SER A 612 -20.83 18.37 17.49
N THR A 613 -19.76 18.32 18.30
CA THR A 613 -18.36 18.36 17.87
C THR A 613 -17.55 17.39 18.71
N THR A 614 -16.40 16.96 18.19
CA THR A 614 -15.45 16.12 18.94
C THR A 614 -14.20 16.92 19.27
N ILE A 615 -13.82 16.92 20.54
CA ILE A 615 -12.55 17.47 21.04
C ILE A 615 -11.58 16.31 21.20
N ARG A 616 -10.37 16.44 20.63
CA ARG A 616 -9.33 15.41 20.65
C ARG A 616 -8.10 15.94 21.38
N TYR A 617 -7.50 15.12 22.23
CA TYR A 617 -6.22 15.42 22.87
C TYR A 617 -5.39 14.15 23.10
N VAL A 618 -4.08 14.32 23.23
CA VAL A 618 -3.12 13.23 23.45
C VAL A 618 -2.36 13.49 24.75
N LEU A 619 -2.26 12.45 25.58
CA LEU A 619 -1.47 12.45 26.81
C LEU A 619 -0.19 11.62 26.60
N GLY A 620 0.97 12.21 26.91
CA GLY A 620 2.27 11.52 26.84
C GLY A 620 2.52 10.55 28.00
N GLU A 621 1.82 10.74 29.11
CA GLU A 621 1.87 9.89 30.30
C GLU A 621 0.51 9.92 31.03
N PRO A 622 0.23 8.98 31.95
CA PRO A 622 -1.00 9.00 32.72
C PRO A 622 -1.09 10.25 33.61
N LEU A 623 -2.11 11.10 33.41
CA LEU A 623 -2.26 12.38 34.11
C LEU A 623 -3.70 12.62 34.57
N PRO A 624 -3.92 13.40 35.65
CA PRO A 624 -5.23 13.94 35.98
C PRO A 624 -5.64 14.97 34.92
N VAL A 625 -6.76 14.73 34.26
CA VAL A 625 -7.29 15.54 33.16
C VAL A 625 -8.60 16.23 33.56
N ARG A 626 -8.68 17.53 33.26
CA ARG A 626 -9.90 18.33 33.40
C ARG A 626 -10.19 19.09 32.11
N LEU A 627 -11.27 18.74 31.41
CA LEU A 627 -11.72 19.41 30.19
C LEU A 627 -13.03 20.17 30.46
N GLY A 628 -12.98 21.50 30.52
CA GLY A 628 -14.15 22.37 30.72
C GLY A 628 -14.47 23.23 29.50
N ILE A 629 -15.74 23.58 29.33
CA ILE A 629 -16.24 24.53 28.32
C ILE A 629 -16.66 25.83 28.99
N PHE A 630 -16.28 26.97 28.41
CA PHE A 630 -16.45 28.31 28.94
C PHE A 630 -17.11 29.22 27.90
N ASP A 631 -17.99 30.11 28.36
CA ASP A 631 -18.53 31.19 27.53
C ASP A 631 -17.57 32.40 27.43
N LEU A 632 -17.97 33.45 26.70
CA LEU A 632 -17.18 34.67 26.52
C LEU A 632 -16.90 35.45 27.81
N THR A 633 -17.68 35.22 28.87
CA THR A 633 -17.46 35.84 30.19
C THR A 633 -16.50 35.03 31.06
N GLY A 634 -16.04 33.87 30.57
CA GLY A 634 -15.20 32.94 31.32
C GLY A 634 -15.98 32.05 32.29
N LYS A 635 -17.32 32.06 32.23
CA LYS A 635 -18.16 31.17 33.04
C LYS A 635 -18.13 29.76 32.45
N GLU A 636 -17.87 28.76 33.29
CA GLU A 636 -17.94 27.35 32.89
C GLU A 636 -19.40 26.96 32.62
N VAL A 637 -19.68 26.54 31.39
CA VAL A 637 -21.01 26.12 30.93
C VAL A 637 -21.15 24.61 30.81
N ALA A 638 -20.03 23.88 30.78
CA ALA A 638 -20.00 22.42 30.84
C ALA A 638 -18.64 21.90 31.34
N LEU A 639 -18.63 20.76 32.01
CA LEU A 639 -17.43 20.00 32.35
C LEU A 639 -17.53 18.64 31.66
N LEU A 640 -16.58 18.33 30.77
CA LEU A 640 -16.61 17.14 29.93
C LEU A 640 -15.76 16.01 30.47
N VAL A 641 -14.62 16.34 31.10
CA VAL A 641 -13.70 15.36 31.72
C VAL A 641 -13.20 15.92 33.04
N ASN A 642 -13.09 15.07 34.06
CA ASN A 642 -12.49 15.39 35.36
C ASN A 642 -12.01 14.13 36.07
N GLU A 643 -11.06 13.43 35.48
CA GLU A 643 -10.54 12.14 35.95
C GLU A 643 -9.09 11.93 35.53
N SER A 644 -8.41 10.95 36.13
CA SER A 644 -7.09 10.52 35.64
C SER A 644 -7.24 9.61 34.43
N GLN A 645 -6.48 9.90 33.37
CA GLN A 645 -6.54 9.17 32.12
C GLN A 645 -5.15 8.65 31.74
N ASP A 646 -5.11 7.45 31.16
CA ASP A 646 -3.87 6.81 30.72
C ASP A 646 -3.23 7.55 29.54
N LYS A 647 -1.95 7.27 29.30
CA LYS A 647 -1.25 7.75 28.10
C LYS A 647 -1.97 7.31 26.82
N GLY A 648 -1.98 8.17 25.81
CA GLY A 648 -2.63 7.89 24.54
C GLY A 648 -3.61 8.97 24.11
N GLU A 649 -4.36 8.68 23.06
CA GLU A 649 -5.33 9.60 22.47
C GLU A 649 -6.71 9.46 23.14
N HIS A 650 -7.34 10.61 23.39
CA HIS A 650 -8.65 10.73 24.01
C HIS A 650 -9.59 11.57 23.14
N LEU A 651 -10.83 11.09 22.98
CA LEU A 651 -11.87 11.72 22.18
C LEU A 651 -13.08 12.02 23.06
N VAL A 652 -13.50 13.28 23.07
CA VAL A 652 -14.62 13.74 23.88
C VAL A 652 -15.64 14.43 23.00
N GLU A 653 -16.82 13.82 22.85
CA GLU A 653 -17.93 14.44 22.12
C GLU A 653 -18.64 15.48 23.01
N TRP A 654 -18.93 16.64 22.44
CA TRP A 654 -19.72 17.68 23.09
C TRP A 654 -20.98 18.03 22.29
N ASN A 655 -22.13 17.96 22.95
CA ASN A 655 -23.44 18.37 22.41
C ASN A 655 -24.09 19.43 23.33
N PRO A 656 -23.97 20.73 23.02
CA PRO A 656 -24.52 21.84 23.79
C PRO A 656 -26.04 21.98 23.66
N ARG A 657 -26.79 21.11 24.34
CA ARG A 657 -28.25 21.22 24.41
C ARG A 657 -28.65 22.45 25.24
N GLY A 658 -29.32 23.40 24.59
CA GLY A 658 -29.91 24.59 25.25
C GLY A 658 -28.99 25.81 25.30
N LEU A 659 -27.78 25.74 24.72
CA LEU A 659 -26.91 26.91 24.60
C LEU A 659 -27.16 27.68 23.28
N PRO A 660 -27.07 29.02 23.28
CA PRO A 660 -27.23 29.84 22.08
C PRO A 660 -26.05 29.67 21.10
N SER A 661 -26.30 29.89 19.80
CA SER A 661 -25.23 29.99 18.79
C SER A 661 -24.22 31.07 19.20
N GLY A 662 -22.93 30.82 18.98
CA GLY A 662 -21.87 31.73 19.39
C GLY A 662 -20.52 31.06 19.58
N ALA A 663 -19.53 31.87 19.97
CA ALA A 663 -18.20 31.39 20.31
C ALA A 663 -18.14 30.92 21.77
N TYR A 664 -17.48 29.79 21.99
CA TYR A 664 -17.13 29.27 23.31
C TYR A 664 -15.66 28.84 23.28
N PHE A 665 -15.12 28.55 24.46
CA PHE A 665 -13.76 28.06 24.63
C PHE A 665 -13.77 26.76 25.40
N TYR A 666 -12.87 25.85 25.05
CA TYR A 666 -12.62 24.66 25.84
C TYR A 666 -11.20 24.71 26.36
N ARG A 667 -11.04 24.33 27.62
CA ARG A 667 -9.78 24.32 28.34
C ARG A 667 -9.51 22.93 28.86
N LEU A 668 -8.38 22.37 28.46
CA LEU A 668 -7.87 21.11 28.96
C LEU A 668 -6.73 21.40 29.93
N ASN A 669 -6.87 20.94 31.17
CA ASN A 669 -5.78 20.88 32.14
C ASN A 669 -5.35 19.41 32.28
N ALA A 670 -4.07 19.10 32.08
CA ALA A 670 -3.50 17.79 32.32
C ALA A 670 -2.21 17.92 33.12
N GLY A 671 -2.22 17.51 34.40
CA GLY A 671 -1.10 17.76 35.31
C GLY A 671 -0.77 19.26 35.41
N ASN A 672 0.47 19.64 35.07
CA ASN A 672 0.94 21.04 35.05
C ASN A 672 0.69 21.78 33.72
N HIS A 673 0.11 21.11 32.72
CA HIS A 673 -0.15 21.70 31.40
C HIS A 673 -1.61 22.17 31.28
N SER A 674 -1.81 23.35 30.68
CA SER A 674 -3.13 23.90 30.39
C SER A 674 -3.15 24.48 28.98
N GLU A 675 -4.10 24.05 28.15
CA GLU A 675 -4.29 24.59 26.80
C GLU A 675 -5.77 24.96 26.59
N VAL A 676 -6.01 26.06 25.87
CA VAL A 676 -7.33 26.61 25.58
C VAL A 676 -7.49 26.74 24.07
N LYS A 677 -8.63 26.32 23.53
CA LYS A 677 -9.00 26.53 22.13
C LYS A 677 -10.43 27.03 21.99
N LYS A 678 -10.71 27.67 20.84
CA LYS A 678 -12.00 28.28 20.51
C LYS A 678 -12.84 27.34 19.66
N LEU A 679 -14.12 27.23 19.98
CA LEU A 679 -15.13 26.52 19.19
C LEU A 679 -16.34 27.41 18.89
N ILE A 680 -17.01 27.17 17.78
CA ILE A 680 -18.11 27.99 17.27
C ILE A 680 -19.35 27.11 17.10
N LEU A 681 -20.36 27.33 17.93
CA LEU A 681 -21.67 26.67 17.82
C LEU A 681 -22.55 27.44 16.83
N GLN A 682 -23.06 26.74 15.82
CA GLN A 682 -23.97 27.29 14.83
C GLN A 682 -25.25 26.44 14.83
N ARG A 683 -26.35 26.91 15.40
CA ARG A 683 -27.66 26.26 15.26
C ARG A 683 -28.41 26.72 14.04
#